data_AF-A0A1Q5TCN8-F1
#
_entry.id   AF-A0A1Q5TCN8-F1
#
_cell.length_a   1.000
_cell.length_b   1.000
_cell.length_c   1.000
_cell.angle_alpha   90.00
_cell.angle_beta   90.00
_cell.angle_gamma   90.00
#
_symmetry.space_group_name_H-M   'P 1'
#
loop_
_entity.id
_entity.type
_entity.pdbx_description
1 polymer ?
#
loop_
_entity_poly.entity_id
_entity_poly.type
_entity_poly.pdbx_seq_one_letter_code
_entity_poly.pdbx_strand_id
1 'polypeptide(L)'
;MQVLKIAVLVVFLFTATVKAGAEQLASILPSCAIYFWDELIYLSILPLTKISILCFYLRIFPERRFRIVTYFVIGLNVCYLIVFVLISVFQCRPLPGAWLHWDGEGDYKCNNINAQGWASAIINMALDIIVMALPLRQLYNLNLSARKKAYVMCMFGLGIFSHNPYHHHETHRRSPNGDYDYVVVGSGPGGGPLAARLAIVGYSVLLLDAGDDQGNATTQQVPALQLQSTEYEPMKWDYFVNHYSNLTRQEEDSKMTYRTPYGDLHVGKNAPAGSEPLGILYPRAGTLGGCSAHNAMITIYPYENDWEHLASLTGNTSWSAANMRQYFKRLERNRYLPSSLVGHGFDGWLTTSLTDLRLVIEDQKLLSLILAGATAAGQSLLGKLVTTVTGLAGVLLRDLNNPLPSRDYDEGPYQVPLAVDVPEYKRTGPRDFVLKTANAVNSDGSRKYHLDIQLNTLVTKVLFDTTGRKPRATGVMYLRGQSLYRADPRASQTSSSSGTPGSVNAAREVILSAGSFNTPQLLKLSGIGPREELSQFGIQTLVDLSGVGSNLQDRYETGLVGKSPTDFVLTSKCTFLYSLPDPCLDQWENDPLFKGTYTTNGIAIAIIRKSSVAEDEPDLLISGAPANFPGYYPNYSYEGLKDAQHWTWITLKSRSRNNAGTVKLRSTDPRDMPVINFNSFDSGVTTNNADEKDLQAIYEAMEFSRTIFEDLVPLDGAFKEVWPGPNVTTESEMKDFIKREAWGHHACCTAPIGEDGDPQAVLDSDFRVRGVDGLRVVDASVFPKIPGYYIALPIYMISEKAAEVIIADAK
;
A
#
# COMPACT_ATOMS: atom_id res chain seq x y z
N MET A 1 12.52 -35.81 0.90
CA MET A 1 11.94 -34.44 1.05
C MET A 1 12.04 -33.62 -0.23
N GLN A 2 13.14 -33.70 -1.02
CA GLN A 2 13.23 -33.09 -2.35
C GLN A 2 12.36 -33.76 -3.43
N VAL A 3 12.27 -35.09 -3.46
CA VAL A 3 11.41 -35.81 -4.44
C VAL A 3 9.91 -35.55 -4.24
N LEU A 4 9.47 -35.36 -2.99
CA LEU A 4 8.08 -35.02 -2.65
C LEU A 4 7.74 -33.57 -3.01
N LYS A 5 8.71 -32.66 -2.91
CA LYS A 5 8.55 -31.26 -3.35
C LYS A 5 8.48 -31.17 -4.87
N ILE A 6 9.26 -31.98 -5.61
CA ILE A 6 9.21 -32.04 -7.07
C ILE A 6 7.90 -32.64 -7.56
N ALA A 7 7.41 -33.73 -6.94
CA ALA A 7 6.14 -34.35 -7.31
C ALA A 7 4.93 -33.42 -7.06
N VAL A 8 4.91 -32.69 -5.93
CA VAL A 8 3.84 -31.73 -5.62
C VAL A 8 3.93 -30.49 -6.51
N LEU A 9 5.14 -30.02 -6.85
CA LEU A 9 5.36 -28.87 -7.75
C LEU A 9 4.94 -29.20 -9.20
N VAL A 10 5.21 -30.42 -9.68
CA VAL A 10 4.78 -30.88 -11.01
C VAL A 10 3.26 -31.02 -11.07
N VAL A 11 2.61 -31.50 -10.01
CA VAL A 11 1.13 -31.58 -9.94
C VAL A 11 0.50 -30.19 -9.89
N PHE A 12 1.05 -29.25 -9.11
CA PHE A 12 0.52 -27.89 -8.99
C PHE A 12 0.71 -27.06 -10.26
N LEU A 13 1.88 -27.16 -10.90
CA LEU A 13 2.19 -26.45 -12.16
C LEU A 13 1.31 -26.93 -13.31
N PHE A 14 0.94 -28.22 -13.34
CA PHE A 14 0.08 -28.77 -14.39
C PHE A 14 -1.41 -28.42 -14.16
N THR A 15 -1.89 -28.40 -12.91
CA THR A 15 -3.26 -27.95 -12.60
C THR A 15 -3.47 -26.45 -12.78
N ALA A 16 -2.43 -25.63 -12.59
CA ALA A 16 -2.52 -24.18 -12.74
C ALA A 16 -2.49 -23.72 -14.21
N THR A 17 -1.79 -24.44 -15.09
CA THR A 17 -1.78 -24.13 -16.54
C THR A 17 -3.07 -24.55 -17.24
N VAL A 18 -3.77 -25.57 -16.75
CA VAL A 18 -5.03 -26.05 -17.36
C VAL A 18 -6.24 -25.21 -16.94
N LYS A 19 -6.25 -24.64 -15.73
CA LYS A 19 -7.38 -23.80 -15.26
C LYS A 19 -7.40 -22.40 -15.88
N ALA A 20 -6.24 -21.87 -16.29
CA ALA A 20 -6.10 -20.56 -16.93
C ALA A 20 -6.33 -20.59 -18.46
N GLY A 21 -6.54 -21.77 -19.07
CA GLY A 21 -6.89 -21.93 -20.49
C GLY A 21 -8.34 -22.37 -20.73
N ALA A 22 -9.17 -22.46 -19.69
CA ALA A 22 -10.45 -23.17 -19.73
C ALA A 22 -11.67 -22.32 -20.11
N GLU A 23 -11.54 -20.99 -20.29
CA GLU A 23 -12.68 -20.12 -20.68
C GLU A 23 -12.64 -19.65 -22.14
N GLN A 24 -11.67 -20.09 -22.96
CA GLN A 24 -11.48 -19.53 -24.31
C GLN A 24 -11.28 -20.56 -25.45
N LEU A 25 -11.75 -21.80 -25.30
CA LEU A 25 -11.64 -22.85 -26.34
C LEU A 25 -12.96 -23.62 -26.53
N ALA A 26 -14.02 -22.88 -26.86
CA ALA A 26 -15.29 -23.43 -27.33
C ALA A 26 -15.33 -23.45 -28.86
N SER A 27 -14.72 -24.45 -29.50
CA SER A 27 -15.01 -24.85 -30.87
C SER A 27 -14.91 -26.38 -31.04
N ILE A 28 -16.07 -27.01 -30.77
CA ILE A 28 -16.59 -28.29 -31.27
C ILE A 28 -15.58 -29.18 -32.02
N LEU A 29 -14.87 -30.03 -31.25
CA LEU A 29 -14.39 -31.40 -31.53
C LEU A 29 -13.41 -31.99 -30.48
N PRO A 30 -12.95 -31.29 -29.41
CA PRO A 30 -12.14 -31.93 -28.35
C PRO A 30 -12.82 -32.12 -26.99
N SER A 31 -14.09 -31.73 -26.78
CA SER A 31 -14.72 -31.72 -25.45
C SER A 31 -14.73 -33.10 -24.76
N CYS A 32 -15.04 -34.18 -25.48
CA CYS A 32 -15.04 -35.53 -24.92
C CYS A 32 -13.64 -36.08 -24.62
N ALA A 33 -12.63 -35.64 -25.38
CA ALA A 33 -11.24 -36.00 -25.11
C ALA A 33 -10.72 -35.30 -23.83
N ILE A 34 -11.17 -34.07 -23.56
CA ILE A 34 -10.87 -33.37 -22.31
C ILE A 34 -11.49 -34.11 -21.12
N TYR A 35 -12.76 -34.54 -21.21
CA TYR A 35 -13.39 -35.34 -20.14
C TYR A 35 -12.66 -36.65 -19.86
N PHE A 36 -12.15 -37.33 -20.88
CA PHE A 36 -11.33 -38.52 -20.71
C PHE A 36 -10.05 -38.24 -19.90
N TRP A 37 -9.34 -37.15 -20.21
CA TRP A 37 -8.13 -36.78 -19.45
C TRP A 37 -8.45 -36.30 -18.04
N ASP A 38 -9.53 -35.55 -17.85
CA ASP A 38 -10.01 -35.10 -16.54
C ASP A 38 -10.35 -36.30 -15.64
N GLU A 39 -11.03 -37.32 -16.18
CA GLU A 39 -11.34 -38.56 -15.45
C GLU A 39 -10.06 -39.26 -14.95
N LEU A 40 -9.03 -39.38 -15.81
CA LEU A 40 -7.76 -40.01 -15.43
C LEU A 40 -7.01 -39.23 -14.34
N ILE A 41 -7.03 -37.90 -14.43
CA ILE A 41 -6.42 -37.02 -13.42
C ILE A 41 -7.18 -37.13 -12.11
N TYR A 42 -8.51 -37.09 -12.14
CA TYR A 42 -9.37 -37.20 -10.97
C TYR A 42 -9.18 -38.56 -10.25
N LEU A 43 -9.18 -39.66 -10.99
CA LEU A 43 -8.94 -40.99 -10.42
C LEU A 43 -7.53 -41.15 -9.84
N SER A 44 -6.57 -40.38 -10.35
CA SER A 44 -5.19 -40.39 -9.88
C SER A 44 -4.96 -39.54 -8.62
N ILE A 45 -5.59 -38.36 -8.52
CA ILE A 45 -5.36 -37.44 -7.41
C ILE A 45 -5.93 -37.94 -6.07
N LEU A 46 -7.04 -38.68 -6.13
CA LEU A 46 -7.73 -39.24 -4.96
C LEU A 46 -6.82 -40.15 -4.10
N PRO A 47 -6.23 -41.23 -4.64
CA PRO A 47 -5.34 -42.11 -3.88
C PRO A 47 -4.00 -41.45 -3.53
N LEU A 48 -3.46 -40.57 -4.39
CA LEU A 48 -2.18 -39.88 -4.12
C LEU A 48 -2.26 -38.95 -2.91
N THR A 49 -3.37 -38.22 -2.76
CA THR A 49 -3.62 -37.38 -1.59
C THR A 49 -3.65 -38.21 -0.31
N LYS A 50 -4.34 -39.35 -0.33
CA LYS A 50 -4.40 -40.29 0.81
C LYS A 50 -3.03 -40.88 1.15
N ILE A 51 -2.25 -41.27 0.15
CA ILE A 51 -0.88 -41.79 0.34
C ILE A 51 0.02 -40.74 0.99
N SER A 52 -0.13 -39.46 0.65
CA SER A 52 0.58 -38.35 1.30
C SER A 52 0.26 -38.27 2.80
N ILE A 53 -1.02 -38.34 3.17
CA ILE A 53 -1.47 -38.35 4.58
C ILE A 53 -0.92 -39.57 5.32
N LEU A 54 -0.97 -40.75 4.71
CA LEU A 54 -0.45 -41.99 5.29
C LEU A 54 1.08 -41.94 5.48
N CYS A 55 1.82 -41.33 4.56
CA CYS A 55 3.25 -41.07 4.72
C CYS A 55 3.54 -40.15 5.92
N PHE A 56 2.70 -39.14 6.15
CA PHE A 56 2.79 -38.28 7.32
C PHE A 56 2.50 -39.06 8.62
N TYR A 57 1.50 -39.95 8.64
CA TYR A 57 1.23 -40.82 9.78
C TYR A 57 2.41 -41.74 10.12
N LEU A 58 3.07 -42.30 9.10
CA LEU A 58 4.29 -43.10 9.29
C LEU A 58 5.45 -42.30 9.93
N ARG A 59 5.47 -40.97 9.77
CA ARG A 59 6.46 -40.09 10.39
C ARG A 59 6.16 -39.78 11.85
N ILE A 60 4.87 -39.68 12.22
CA ILE A 60 4.43 -39.30 13.57
C ILE A 60 4.33 -40.49 14.51
N PHE A 61 3.79 -41.62 14.04
CA PHE A 61 3.45 -42.75 14.90
C PHE A 61 4.47 -43.88 14.71
N PRO A 62 5.40 -44.09 15.67
CA PRO A 62 6.46 -45.08 15.54
C PRO A 62 6.00 -46.52 15.82
N GLU A 63 4.78 -46.72 16.33
CA GLU A 63 4.26 -48.04 16.73
C GLU A 63 4.28 -49.04 15.56
N ARG A 64 4.98 -50.17 15.75
CA ARG A 64 5.20 -51.17 14.69
C ARG A 64 3.90 -51.70 14.07
N ARG A 65 2.89 -52.00 14.89
CA ARG A 65 1.59 -52.49 14.42
C ARG A 65 0.87 -51.44 13.57
N PHE A 66 0.85 -50.18 14.04
CA PHE A 66 0.28 -49.07 13.28
C PHE A 66 0.95 -48.91 11.93
N ARG A 67 2.30 -48.88 11.89
CA ARG A 67 3.05 -48.72 10.65
C ARG A 67 2.76 -49.84 9.63
N ILE A 68 2.63 -51.10 10.08
CA ILE A 68 2.26 -52.23 9.21
C ILE A 68 0.88 -51.99 8.58
N VAL A 69 -0.11 -51.60 9.39
CA VAL A 69 -1.46 -51.28 8.88
C VAL A 69 -1.42 -50.09 7.92
N THR A 70 -0.67 -49.04 8.23
CA THR A 70 -0.52 -47.88 7.36
C THR A 70 0.12 -48.25 6.01
N TYR A 71 1.15 -49.10 5.97
CA TYR A 71 1.72 -49.61 4.72
C TYR A 71 0.72 -50.44 3.92
N PHE A 72 -0.11 -51.25 4.60
CA PHE A 72 -1.18 -52.00 3.93
C PHE A 72 -2.20 -51.07 3.27
N VAL A 73 -2.63 -50.01 3.97
CA VAL A 73 -3.57 -49.01 3.41
C VAL A 73 -2.94 -48.20 2.27
N ILE A 74 -1.64 -47.91 2.32
CA ILE A 74 -0.90 -47.36 1.17
C ILE A 74 -0.99 -48.33 -0.02
N GLY A 75 -0.75 -49.62 0.22
CA GLY A 75 -0.90 -50.67 -0.80
C GLY A 75 -2.30 -50.70 -1.43
N LEU A 76 -3.37 -50.55 -0.63
CA LEU A 76 -4.74 -50.48 -1.13
C LEU A 76 -4.98 -49.24 -2.02
N ASN A 77 -4.43 -48.08 -1.66
CA ASN A 77 -4.53 -46.86 -2.48
C ASN A 77 -3.74 -46.98 -3.79
N VAL A 78 -2.57 -47.62 -3.76
CA VAL A 78 -1.81 -47.93 -4.98
C VAL A 78 -2.57 -48.92 -5.87
N CYS A 79 -3.21 -49.93 -5.29
CA CYS A 79 -4.05 -50.86 -6.05
C CYS A 79 -5.25 -50.15 -6.67
N TYR A 80 -5.94 -49.29 -5.92
CA TYR A 80 -7.02 -48.44 -6.44
C TYR A 80 -6.55 -47.61 -7.63
N LEU A 81 -5.42 -46.90 -7.47
CA LEU A 81 -4.82 -46.07 -8.52
C LEU A 81 -4.60 -46.88 -9.80
N ILE A 82 -3.87 -48.00 -9.69
CA ILE A 82 -3.51 -48.82 -10.85
C ILE A 82 -4.77 -49.39 -11.52
N VAL A 83 -5.69 -49.95 -10.74
CA VAL A 83 -6.88 -50.63 -11.28
C VAL A 83 -7.80 -49.65 -11.98
N PHE A 84 -8.18 -48.54 -11.32
CA PHE A 84 -9.15 -47.61 -11.90
C PHE A 84 -8.57 -46.79 -13.05
N VAL A 85 -7.29 -46.40 -12.98
CA VAL A 85 -6.64 -45.75 -14.12
C VAL A 85 -6.55 -46.68 -15.32
N LEU A 86 -6.17 -47.96 -15.14
CA LEU A 86 -6.11 -48.90 -16.26
C LEU A 86 -7.49 -49.19 -16.86
N ILE A 87 -8.52 -49.33 -16.02
CA ILE A 87 -9.90 -49.52 -16.50
C ILE A 87 -10.37 -48.28 -17.29
N SER A 88 -10.11 -47.07 -16.81
CA SER A 88 -10.47 -45.81 -17.51
C SER A 88 -9.65 -45.60 -18.78
N VAL A 89 -8.35 -45.92 -18.79
CA VAL A 89 -7.51 -45.83 -19.99
C VAL A 89 -8.02 -46.77 -21.07
N PHE A 90 -8.40 -48.01 -20.72
CA PHE A 90 -8.87 -49.01 -21.68
C PHE A 90 -10.40 -49.16 -21.69
N GLN A 91 -11.12 -48.06 -21.39
CA GLN A 91 -12.58 -48.10 -21.25
C GLN A 91 -13.32 -48.42 -22.55
N CYS A 92 -12.68 -48.23 -23.72
CA CYS A 92 -13.25 -48.57 -25.03
C CYS A 92 -12.25 -49.30 -25.93
N ARG A 93 -12.78 -50.11 -26.85
CA ARG A 93 -12.01 -50.78 -27.92
C ARG A 93 -12.65 -50.50 -29.29
N PRO A 94 -11.91 -49.91 -30.25
CA PRO A 94 -10.59 -49.29 -30.10
C PRO A 94 -10.61 -48.04 -29.19
N LEU A 95 -9.45 -47.65 -28.64
CA LEU A 95 -9.30 -46.56 -27.66
C LEU A 95 -9.99 -45.24 -28.06
N PRO A 96 -9.96 -44.78 -29.34
CA PRO A 96 -10.64 -43.55 -29.72
C PRO A 96 -12.14 -43.54 -29.43
N GLY A 97 -12.77 -44.71 -29.29
CA GLY A 97 -14.15 -44.83 -28.84
C GLY A 97 -14.42 -44.17 -27.48
N ALA A 98 -13.41 -43.99 -26.62
CA ALA A 98 -13.57 -43.33 -25.32
C ALA A 98 -14.03 -41.87 -25.42
N TRP A 99 -13.77 -41.20 -26.56
CA TRP A 99 -14.23 -39.83 -26.83
C TRP A 99 -14.99 -39.70 -28.15
N LEU A 100 -15.15 -40.78 -28.92
CA LEU A 100 -15.90 -40.81 -30.17
C LEU A 100 -17.23 -41.59 -30.08
N HIS A 101 -17.48 -42.46 -29.09
CA HIS A 101 -18.70 -43.30 -29.13
C HIS A 101 -20.01 -42.49 -28.99
N TRP A 102 -19.94 -41.25 -28.50
CA TRP A 102 -21.12 -40.46 -28.11
C TRP A 102 -22.05 -40.08 -29.28
N ASP A 103 -21.54 -40.06 -30.52
CA ASP A 103 -22.33 -39.81 -31.73
C ASP A 103 -23.02 -41.07 -32.29
N GLY A 104 -22.66 -42.26 -31.78
CA GLY A 104 -23.18 -43.54 -32.24
C GLY A 104 -22.63 -43.99 -33.61
N GLU A 105 -21.69 -43.25 -34.20
CA GLU A 105 -21.08 -43.55 -35.49
C GLU A 105 -19.76 -44.33 -35.31
N GLY A 106 -19.84 -45.66 -35.39
CA GLY A 106 -18.67 -46.55 -35.38
C GLY A 106 -18.88 -47.80 -34.52
N ASP A 107 -18.09 -48.84 -34.81
CA ASP A 107 -18.17 -50.12 -34.09
C ASP A 107 -17.22 -50.08 -32.86
N TYR A 108 -17.67 -49.42 -31.78
CA TYR A 108 -16.94 -49.29 -30.52
C TYR A 108 -17.57 -50.15 -29.42
N LYS A 109 -16.74 -50.89 -28.69
CA LYS A 109 -17.18 -51.61 -27.48
C LYS A 109 -16.59 -50.96 -26.23
N CYS A 110 -17.45 -50.32 -25.43
CA CYS A 110 -17.06 -49.60 -24.22
C CYS A 110 -17.59 -50.26 -22.94
N ASN A 111 -16.89 -50.03 -21.82
CA ASN A 111 -17.36 -50.38 -20.48
C ASN A 111 -18.52 -49.48 -20.06
N ASN A 112 -19.31 -49.92 -19.08
CA ASN A 112 -20.34 -49.08 -18.48
C ASN A 112 -19.68 -48.04 -17.55
N ILE A 113 -19.50 -46.82 -18.07
CA ILE A 113 -18.82 -45.70 -17.39
C ILE A 113 -19.51 -45.37 -16.06
N ASN A 114 -20.83 -45.44 -16.00
CA ASN A 114 -21.57 -45.23 -14.76
C ASN A 114 -21.24 -46.32 -13.74
N ALA A 115 -21.30 -47.60 -14.12
CA ALA A 115 -20.97 -48.69 -13.20
C ALA A 115 -19.53 -48.57 -12.66
N GLN A 116 -18.59 -48.18 -13.52
CA GLN A 116 -17.20 -47.91 -13.16
C GLN A 116 -17.06 -46.74 -12.17
N GLY A 117 -17.71 -45.61 -12.46
CA GLY A 117 -17.69 -44.44 -11.59
C GLY A 117 -18.26 -44.74 -10.20
N TRP A 118 -19.36 -45.50 -10.12
CA TRP A 118 -19.97 -45.90 -8.85
C TRP A 118 -19.07 -46.84 -8.06
N ALA A 119 -18.45 -47.83 -8.71
CA ALA A 119 -17.49 -48.73 -8.06
C ALA A 119 -16.29 -47.96 -7.51
N SER A 120 -15.77 -47.01 -8.30
CA SER A 120 -14.66 -46.14 -7.91
C SER A 120 -15.02 -45.27 -6.70
N ALA A 121 -16.18 -44.62 -6.72
CA ALA A 121 -16.65 -43.78 -5.64
C ALA A 121 -16.84 -44.56 -4.33
N ILE A 122 -17.47 -45.74 -4.38
CA ILE A 122 -17.71 -46.59 -3.20
C ILE A 122 -16.39 -47.01 -2.55
N ILE A 123 -15.43 -47.50 -3.35
CA ILE A 123 -14.12 -47.92 -2.83
C ILE A 123 -13.33 -46.73 -2.30
N ASN A 124 -13.39 -45.58 -2.99
CA ASN A 124 -12.72 -44.37 -2.53
C ASN A 124 -13.26 -43.87 -1.19
N MET A 125 -14.59 -43.82 -1.02
CA MET A 125 -15.23 -43.43 0.24
C MET A 125 -14.85 -44.38 1.39
N ALA A 126 -14.77 -45.69 1.12
CA ALA A 126 -14.30 -46.65 2.12
C ALA A 126 -12.83 -46.38 2.53
N LEU A 127 -11.96 -46.05 1.56
CA LEU A 127 -10.57 -45.68 1.85
C LEU A 127 -10.47 -44.36 2.63
N ASP A 128 -11.32 -43.37 2.35
CA ASP A 128 -11.39 -42.12 3.12
C ASP A 128 -11.71 -42.39 4.59
N ILE A 129 -12.73 -43.22 4.87
CA ILE A 129 -13.10 -43.60 6.24
C ILE A 129 -11.95 -44.32 6.94
N ILE A 130 -11.27 -45.24 6.25
CA ILE A 130 -10.12 -45.97 6.80
C ILE A 130 -8.98 -45.00 7.16
N VAL A 131 -8.64 -44.07 6.27
CA VAL A 131 -7.56 -43.09 6.50
C VAL A 131 -7.89 -42.19 7.69
N MET A 132 -9.13 -41.68 7.78
CA MET A 132 -9.58 -40.84 8.90
C MET A 132 -9.61 -41.58 10.24
N ALA A 133 -10.03 -42.84 10.24
CA ALA A 133 -10.12 -43.64 11.47
C ALA A 133 -8.74 -44.09 11.98
N LEU A 134 -7.77 -44.25 11.09
CA LEU A 134 -6.49 -44.86 11.37
C LEU A 134 -5.75 -44.24 12.58
N PRO A 135 -5.52 -42.92 12.69
CA PRO A 135 -4.77 -42.34 13.79
C PRO A 135 -5.58 -42.22 15.10
N LEU A 136 -6.91 -42.38 15.08
CA LEU A 136 -7.77 -42.05 16.22
C LEU A 136 -7.47 -42.89 17.45
N ARG A 137 -7.13 -44.18 17.27
CA ARG A 137 -6.74 -45.07 18.38
C ARG A 137 -5.44 -44.61 19.04
N GLN A 138 -4.46 -44.19 18.26
CA GLN A 138 -3.16 -43.68 18.74
C GLN A 138 -3.35 -42.37 19.49
N LEU A 139 -4.20 -41.48 18.97
CA LEU A 139 -4.53 -40.20 19.59
C LEU A 139 -5.31 -40.37 20.90
N TYR A 140 -6.22 -41.35 20.98
CA TYR A 140 -6.97 -41.65 22.18
C TYR A 140 -6.06 -42.05 23.36
N ASN A 141 -4.99 -42.79 23.07
CA ASN A 141 -4.03 -43.26 24.06
C ASN A 141 -3.01 -42.19 24.51
N LEU A 142 -3.05 -40.97 23.97
CA LEU A 142 -2.18 -39.87 24.42
C LEU A 142 -2.61 -39.37 25.81
N ASN A 143 -1.61 -39.05 26.65
CA ASN A 143 -1.81 -38.49 27.98
C ASN A 143 -2.13 -36.98 27.91
N LEU A 144 -3.32 -36.64 27.38
CA LEU A 144 -3.82 -35.28 27.20
C LEU A 144 -5.15 -35.09 27.94
N SER A 145 -5.42 -33.86 28.39
CA SER A 145 -6.74 -33.50 28.92
C SER A 145 -7.84 -33.72 27.87
N ALA A 146 -9.05 -34.06 28.30
CA ALA A 146 -10.16 -34.41 27.40
C ALA A 146 -10.39 -33.37 26.30
N ARG A 147 -10.26 -32.07 26.64
CA ARG A 147 -10.39 -30.95 25.70
C ARG A 147 -9.26 -30.91 24.65
N LYS A 148 -8.00 -31.08 25.06
CA LYS A 148 -6.84 -31.14 24.13
C LYS A 148 -6.90 -32.39 23.25
N LYS A 149 -7.32 -33.52 23.81
CA LYS A 149 -7.50 -34.78 23.08
C LYS A 149 -8.57 -34.64 21.99
N ALA A 150 -9.69 -33.99 22.29
CA ALA A 150 -10.74 -33.68 21.31
C ALA A 150 -10.21 -32.79 20.16
N TYR A 151 -9.46 -31.72 20.47
CA TYR A 151 -8.87 -30.85 19.43
C TYR A 151 -7.89 -31.60 18.52
N VAL A 152 -7.00 -32.41 19.09
CA VAL A 152 -6.05 -33.20 18.30
C VAL A 152 -6.80 -34.22 17.44
N MET A 153 -7.83 -34.89 17.98
CA MET A 153 -8.66 -35.81 17.18
C MET A 153 -9.40 -35.09 16.05
N CYS A 154 -9.93 -33.87 16.27
CA CYS A 154 -10.55 -33.06 15.21
C CYS A 154 -9.55 -32.59 14.15
N MET A 155 -8.33 -32.19 14.56
CA MET A 155 -7.27 -31.77 13.63
C MET A 155 -6.89 -32.88 12.64
N PHE A 156 -6.80 -34.12 13.13
CA PHE A 156 -6.49 -35.28 12.29
C PHE A 156 -7.70 -35.82 11.51
N GLY A 157 -8.93 -35.54 11.96
CA GLY A 157 -10.17 -36.04 11.34
C GLY A 157 -10.80 -35.13 10.28
N LEU A 158 -10.63 -33.80 10.35
CA LEU A 158 -11.35 -32.85 9.47
C LEU A 158 -10.45 -31.83 8.76
N GLY A 159 -9.14 -31.79 9.02
CA GLY A 159 -8.22 -30.87 8.33
C GLY A 159 -8.48 -29.38 8.57
N ILE A 160 -9.30 -29.01 9.56
CA ILE A 160 -9.59 -27.62 9.91
C ILE A 160 -8.54 -27.13 10.92
N PHE A 161 -7.75 -26.14 10.50
CA PHE A 161 -6.87 -25.37 11.39
C PHE A 161 -7.71 -24.54 12.37
N SER A 162 -7.99 -25.07 13.57
CA SER A 162 -8.61 -24.28 14.63
C SER A 162 -7.56 -23.37 15.28
N HIS A 163 -7.66 -22.08 14.99
CA HIS A 163 -6.96 -20.96 15.61
C HIS A 163 -6.95 -21.10 17.15
N ASN A 164 -5.79 -20.95 17.79
CA ASN A 164 -5.64 -21.02 19.24
C ASN A 164 -6.11 -19.69 19.87
N PRO A 165 -7.25 -19.62 20.58
CA PRO A 165 -7.71 -18.38 21.18
C PRO A 165 -7.35 -18.41 22.66
N TYR A 166 -6.10 -18.09 22.99
CA TYR A 166 -5.73 -17.76 24.37
C TYR A 166 -4.70 -16.64 24.37
N HIS A 167 -5.21 -15.41 24.23
CA HIS A 167 -4.60 -14.25 24.88
C HIS A 167 -5.11 -14.23 26.32
N HIS A 168 -4.17 -14.14 27.27
CA HIS A 168 -4.49 -13.87 28.67
C HIS A 168 -5.22 -12.53 28.75
N HIS A 169 -6.49 -12.56 29.17
CA HIS A 169 -7.16 -11.36 29.67
C HIS A 169 -6.60 -11.05 31.06
N GLU A 170 -5.55 -10.22 31.11
CA GLU A 170 -5.32 -9.42 32.30
C GLU A 170 -6.37 -8.31 32.31
N THR A 171 -7.24 -8.33 33.31
CA THR A 171 -8.16 -7.23 33.58
C THR A 171 -7.35 -6.05 34.07
N HIS A 172 -6.87 -5.20 33.16
CA HIS A 172 -6.27 -3.93 33.52
C HIS A 172 -7.36 -3.04 34.16
N ARG A 173 -7.22 -2.79 35.46
CA ARG A 173 -8.02 -1.83 36.20
C ARG A 173 -7.85 -0.44 35.58
N ARG A 174 -8.95 0.29 35.40
CA ARG A 174 -8.95 1.74 35.09
C ARG A 174 -7.93 2.45 36.00
N SER A 175 -7.05 3.25 35.40
CA SER A 175 -6.09 4.06 36.14
C SER A 175 -6.82 5.05 37.04
N PRO A 176 -6.44 5.19 38.33
CA PRO A 176 -7.06 6.16 39.24
C PRO A 176 -6.77 7.63 38.87
N ASN A 177 -5.79 7.91 38.00
CA ASN A 177 -5.21 9.25 37.81
C ASN A 177 -5.06 9.71 36.33
N GLY A 178 -5.69 9.04 35.35
CA GLY A 178 -5.67 9.47 33.93
C GLY A 178 -6.85 8.92 33.14
N ASP A 179 -7.34 9.68 32.15
CA ASP A 179 -8.57 9.37 31.41
C ASP A 179 -8.40 8.16 30.47
N TYR A 180 -7.22 8.02 29.85
CA TYR A 180 -6.84 6.93 28.94
C TYR A 180 -5.42 6.46 29.20
N ASP A 181 -5.09 5.18 28.91
CA ASP A 181 -3.70 4.70 28.94
C ASP A 181 -2.85 5.45 27.91
N TYR A 182 -3.36 5.56 26.68
CA TYR A 182 -2.68 6.22 25.57
C TYR A 182 -3.59 7.26 24.91
N VAL A 183 -2.99 8.41 24.58
CA VAL A 183 -3.63 9.43 23.73
C VAL A 183 -2.83 9.53 22.43
N VAL A 184 -3.46 9.19 21.32
CA VAL A 184 -2.86 9.23 19.97
C VAL A 184 -3.39 10.46 19.24
N VAL A 185 -2.49 11.29 18.72
CA VAL A 185 -2.81 12.57 18.06
C VAL A 185 -2.60 12.44 16.55
N GLY A 186 -3.69 12.35 15.79
CA GLY A 186 -3.70 12.16 14.34
C GLY A 186 -3.98 10.71 13.95
N SER A 187 -5.02 10.50 13.14
CA SER A 187 -5.48 9.17 12.69
C SER A 187 -4.90 8.71 11.37
N GLY A 188 -3.89 9.42 10.86
CA GLY A 188 -3.23 9.13 9.59
C GLY A 188 -2.53 7.76 9.55
N PRO A 189 -1.75 7.51 8.47
CA PRO A 189 -0.99 6.27 8.28
C PRO A 189 -0.18 5.77 9.49
N GLY A 190 0.35 6.68 10.30
CA GLY A 190 1.08 6.34 11.52
C GLY A 190 0.17 6.05 12.72
N GLY A 191 -0.72 6.97 13.06
CA GLY A 191 -1.48 6.91 14.32
C GLY A 191 -2.71 6.01 14.29
N GLY A 192 -3.39 5.89 13.14
CA GLY A 192 -4.61 5.08 13.03
C GLY A 192 -4.36 3.59 13.33
N PRO A 193 -3.47 2.90 12.60
CA PRO A 193 -3.21 1.49 12.84
C PRO A 193 -2.61 1.24 14.23
N LEU A 194 -1.76 2.16 14.71
CA LEU A 194 -1.18 2.11 16.04
C LEU A 194 -2.24 2.13 17.14
N ALA A 195 -3.17 3.09 17.10
CA ALA A 195 -4.25 3.21 18.07
C ALA A 195 -5.12 1.94 18.09
N ALA A 196 -5.42 1.39 16.92
CA ALA A 196 -6.15 0.13 16.79
C ALA A 196 -5.38 -1.04 17.43
N ARG A 197 -4.08 -1.17 17.18
CA ARG A 197 -3.25 -2.25 17.77
C ARG A 197 -3.17 -2.17 19.29
N LEU A 198 -2.97 -0.98 19.85
CA LEU A 198 -2.93 -0.77 21.30
C LEU A 198 -4.27 -1.16 21.96
N ALA A 199 -5.40 -0.77 21.36
CA ALA A 199 -6.72 -1.13 21.86
C ALA A 199 -7.02 -2.64 21.75
N ILE A 200 -6.56 -3.30 20.68
CA ILE A 200 -6.75 -4.74 20.46
C ILE A 200 -6.11 -5.58 21.56
N VAL A 201 -4.98 -5.13 22.12
CA VAL A 201 -4.31 -5.84 23.23
C VAL A 201 -4.82 -5.45 24.61
N GLY A 202 -5.85 -4.58 24.69
CA GLY A 202 -6.60 -4.32 25.92
C GLY A 202 -6.35 -2.96 26.58
N TYR A 203 -5.53 -2.09 25.99
CA TYR A 203 -5.34 -0.73 26.52
C TYR A 203 -6.53 0.17 26.22
N SER A 204 -6.77 1.16 27.08
CA SER A 204 -7.70 2.26 26.81
C SER A 204 -7.01 3.33 25.97
N VAL A 205 -7.54 3.62 24.79
CA VAL A 205 -6.92 4.51 23.81
C VAL A 205 -7.91 5.58 23.37
N LEU A 206 -7.49 6.84 23.41
CA LEU A 206 -8.19 7.94 22.75
C LEU A 206 -7.42 8.36 21.49
N LEU A 207 -8.08 8.26 20.34
CA LEU A 207 -7.58 8.76 19.06
C LEU A 207 -8.22 10.11 18.75
N LEU A 208 -7.41 11.16 18.73
CA LEU A 208 -7.82 12.53 18.39
C LEU A 208 -7.52 12.82 16.92
N ASP A 209 -8.46 13.39 16.19
CA ASP A 209 -8.22 13.89 14.83
C ASP A 209 -8.84 15.29 14.64
N ALA A 210 -8.13 16.15 13.92
CA ALA A 210 -8.57 17.50 13.62
C ALA A 210 -9.71 17.51 12.59
N GLY A 211 -9.76 16.51 11.72
CA GLY A 211 -10.79 16.34 10.70
C GLY A 211 -12.04 15.60 11.17
N ASP A 212 -13.04 15.54 10.29
CA ASP A 212 -14.22 14.68 10.43
C ASP A 212 -14.02 13.34 9.69
N ASP A 213 -15.09 12.56 9.47
CA ASP A 213 -15.03 11.30 8.74
C ASP A 213 -15.69 11.43 7.35
N GLN A 214 -14.88 11.40 6.29
CA GLN A 214 -15.33 11.47 4.90
C GLN A 214 -15.29 10.12 4.15
N GLY A 215 -15.05 8.99 4.82
CA GLY A 215 -14.87 7.72 4.11
C GLY A 215 -16.14 7.10 3.50
N ASN A 216 -17.28 7.78 3.62
CA ASN A 216 -18.51 7.43 2.89
C ASN A 216 -18.72 8.29 1.63
N ALA A 217 -17.89 9.32 1.41
CA ALA A 217 -18.00 10.15 0.22
C ALA A 217 -17.54 9.39 -1.03
N THR A 218 -18.30 9.50 -2.13
CA THR A 218 -17.95 8.88 -3.42
C THR A 218 -16.55 9.30 -3.87
N THR A 219 -16.21 10.58 -3.74
CA THR A 219 -14.88 11.13 -4.08
C THR A 219 -13.74 10.49 -3.29
N GLN A 220 -14.00 10.02 -2.07
CA GLN A 220 -13.02 9.29 -1.26
C GLN A 220 -12.96 7.80 -1.65
N GLN A 221 -14.12 7.17 -1.83
CA GLN A 221 -14.20 5.72 -2.03
C GLN A 221 -13.71 5.25 -3.39
N VAL A 222 -14.02 6.00 -4.45
CA VAL A 222 -13.78 5.58 -5.84
C VAL A 222 -12.32 5.80 -6.22
N PRO A 223 -11.56 4.75 -6.56
CA PRO A 223 -10.13 4.85 -6.90
C PRO A 223 -9.79 5.88 -7.98
N ALA A 224 -10.59 5.98 -9.05
CA ALA A 224 -10.30 6.91 -10.14
C ALA A 224 -10.50 8.39 -9.77
N LEU A 225 -11.22 8.68 -8.68
CA LEU A 225 -11.43 10.04 -8.17
C LEU A 225 -10.29 10.52 -7.26
N GLN A 226 -9.13 9.85 -7.30
CA GLN A 226 -8.00 10.18 -6.43
C GLN A 226 -7.52 11.63 -6.57
N LEU A 227 -7.53 12.22 -7.77
CA LEU A 227 -7.19 13.64 -7.95
C LEU A 227 -8.25 14.54 -7.30
N GLN A 228 -9.53 14.30 -7.60
CA GLN A 228 -10.66 15.05 -7.03
C GLN A 228 -10.69 14.95 -5.50
N SER A 229 -10.29 13.81 -4.94
CA SER A 229 -10.25 13.59 -3.50
C SER A 229 -9.30 14.55 -2.79
N THR A 230 -8.23 14.98 -3.45
CA THR A 230 -7.31 15.98 -2.89
C THR A 230 -7.88 17.40 -2.86
N GLU A 231 -8.86 17.68 -3.72
CA GLU A 231 -9.53 18.98 -3.81
C GLU A 231 -10.96 18.95 -3.24
N TYR A 232 -11.33 17.84 -2.60
CA TYR A 232 -12.63 17.65 -1.97
C TYR A 232 -12.73 18.47 -0.69
N GLU A 233 -13.46 19.58 -0.77
CA GLU A 233 -13.56 20.60 0.28
C GLU A 233 -13.78 20.03 1.71
N PRO A 234 -14.62 19.01 1.93
CA PRO A 234 -14.84 18.48 3.28
C PRO A 234 -13.61 17.88 3.97
N MET A 235 -12.58 17.45 3.23
CA MET A 235 -11.37 16.87 3.83
C MET A 235 -10.06 17.52 3.38
N LYS A 236 -10.07 18.42 2.39
CA LYS A 236 -8.83 18.99 1.87
C LYS A 236 -8.16 19.94 2.87
N TRP A 237 -6.86 19.81 3.01
CA TRP A 237 -5.98 20.78 3.64
C TRP A 237 -5.01 21.33 2.59
N ASP A 238 -5.14 22.62 2.31
CA ASP A 238 -4.38 23.36 1.32
C ASP A 238 -3.15 24.00 1.99
N TYR A 239 -2.06 23.25 2.07
CA TYR A 239 -0.76 23.85 2.40
C TYR A 239 -0.17 24.53 1.17
N PHE A 240 0.56 25.60 1.40
CA PHE A 240 1.40 26.21 0.37
C PHE A 240 2.86 26.17 0.83
N VAL A 241 3.70 25.53 0.01
CA VAL A 241 5.10 25.25 0.33
C VAL A 241 6.02 26.02 -0.62
N ASN A 242 7.26 26.22 -0.20
CA ASN A 242 8.29 26.75 -1.07
C ASN A 242 9.27 25.64 -1.46
N HIS A 243 9.53 25.49 -2.76
CA HIS A 243 10.68 24.73 -3.25
C HIS A 243 11.98 25.53 -3.05
N TYR A 244 11.94 26.85 -3.12
CA TYR A 244 13.08 27.75 -2.98
C TYR A 244 12.83 28.82 -1.92
N SER A 245 13.82 29.09 -1.06
CA SER A 245 13.69 30.12 -0.01
C SER A 245 13.75 31.55 -0.55
N ASN A 246 14.38 31.76 -1.71
CA ASN A 246 14.37 33.04 -2.41
C ASN A 246 13.06 33.20 -3.19
N LEU A 247 12.29 34.24 -2.88
CA LEU A 247 10.98 34.47 -3.50
C LEU A 247 11.07 34.64 -5.02
N THR A 248 11.97 35.48 -5.54
CA THR A 248 12.10 35.69 -6.99
C THR A 248 12.38 34.39 -7.74
N ARG A 249 13.20 33.51 -7.16
CA ARG A 249 13.43 32.16 -7.70
C ARG A 249 12.19 31.28 -7.61
N GLN A 250 11.47 31.32 -6.49
CA GLN A 250 10.24 30.56 -6.28
C GLN A 250 9.13 30.97 -7.28
N GLU A 251 9.05 32.24 -7.64
CA GLU A 251 8.07 32.78 -8.59
C GLU A 251 8.30 32.34 -10.05
N GLU A 252 9.45 31.71 -10.34
CA GLU A 252 9.71 31.13 -11.65
C GLU A 252 8.92 29.84 -11.92
N ASP A 253 8.42 29.18 -10.87
CA ASP A 253 7.57 27.99 -10.95
C ASP A 253 6.19 28.36 -11.52
N SER A 254 5.75 27.66 -12.56
CA SER A 254 4.46 27.93 -13.21
C SER A 254 3.26 27.71 -12.29
N LYS A 255 3.44 26.96 -11.20
CA LYS A 255 2.41 26.60 -10.21
C LYS A 255 2.37 27.55 -9.01
N MET A 256 3.18 28.62 -9.02
CA MET A 256 3.18 29.62 -7.95
C MET A 256 1.78 30.18 -7.72
N THR A 257 1.28 30.05 -6.48
CA THR A 257 -0.05 30.50 -6.11
C THR A 257 0.02 31.76 -5.26
N TYR A 258 -0.90 32.68 -5.52
CA TYR A 258 -1.05 33.94 -4.83
C TYR A 258 -2.48 34.12 -4.32
N ARG A 259 -2.63 34.81 -3.20
CA ARG A 259 -3.92 35.34 -2.76
C ARG A 259 -4.08 36.76 -3.28
N THR A 260 -5.10 37.00 -4.09
CA THR A 260 -5.38 38.33 -4.65
C THR A 260 -5.90 39.29 -3.56
N PRO A 261 -5.87 40.61 -3.80
CA PRO A 261 -6.49 41.59 -2.89
C PRO A 261 -7.99 41.38 -2.64
N TYR A 262 -8.67 40.63 -3.51
CA TYR A 262 -10.09 40.28 -3.39
C TYR A 262 -10.33 38.97 -2.62
N GLY A 263 -9.27 38.25 -2.24
CA GLY A 263 -9.32 37.00 -1.49
C GLY A 263 -9.22 35.73 -2.34
N ASP A 264 -9.45 35.83 -3.66
CA ASP A 264 -9.36 34.71 -4.60
C ASP A 264 -7.92 34.22 -4.78
N LEU A 265 -7.75 32.98 -5.25
CA LEU A 265 -6.45 32.42 -5.60
C LEU A 265 -6.12 32.67 -7.07
N HIS A 266 -4.87 33.06 -7.34
CA HIS A 266 -4.29 33.16 -8.68
C HIS A 266 -3.11 32.21 -8.82
N VAL A 267 -3.04 31.46 -9.91
CA VAL A 267 -1.93 30.54 -10.21
C VAL A 267 -1.14 31.06 -11.40
N GLY A 268 0.18 31.12 -11.27
CA GLY A 268 1.12 31.49 -12.33
C GLY A 268 1.77 32.87 -12.16
N LYS A 269 2.61 33.22 -13.13
CA LYS A 269 3.60 34.31 -13.03
C LYS A 269 3.04 35.74 -13.06
N ASN A 270 1.76 35.92 -13.40
CA ASN A 270 1.18 37.22 -13.70
C ASN A 270 0.09 37.60 -12.69
N ALA A 271 0.43 37.49 -11.39
CA ALA A 271 -0.51 37.78 -10.33
C ALA A 271 -0.94 39.26 -10.34
N PRO A 272 -2.22 39.56 -10.01
CA PRO A 272 -2.67 40.94 -9.85
C PRO A 272 -1.81 41.73 -8.86
N ALA A 273 -1.63 43.02 -9.09
CA ALA A 273 -0.85 43.88 -8.20
C ALA A 273 -1.41 43.84 -6.76
N GLY A 274 -0.51 43.73 -5.78
CA GLY A 274 -0.88 43.63 -4.36
C GLY A 274 -1.27 42.23 -3.90
N SER A 275 -1.13 41.19 -4.75
CA SER A 275 -1.36 39.81 -4.34
C SER A 275 -0.28 39.32 -3.37
N GLU A 276 -0.68 38.53 -2.37
CA GLU A 276 0.20 37.89 -1.40
C GLU A 276 0.71 36.54 -1.96
N PRO A 277 2.03 36.30 -2.04
CA PRO A 277 2.56 35.00 -2.44
C PRO A 277 2.28 33.94 -1.38
N LEU A 278 1.69 32.82 -1.76
CA LEU A 278 1.41 31.70 -0.86
C LEU A 278 2.46 30.59 -1.00
N GLY A 279 2.85 30.25 -2.23
CA GLY A 279 3.73 29.12 -2.56
C GLY A 279 3.07 28.14 -3.53
N ILE A 280 3.54 26.90 -3.56
CA ILE A 280 2.99 25.80 -4.37
C ILE A 280 2.01 25.00 -3.53
N LEU A 281 0.84 24.67 -4.09
CA LEU A 281 -0.14 23.83 -3.41
C LEU A 281 0.47 22.46 -3.08
N TYR A 282 0.36 22.07 -1.82
CA TYR A 282 0.79 20.77 -1.33
C TYR A 282 -0.39 20.10 -0.62
N PRO A 283 -1.20 19.30 -1.34
CA PRO A 283 -2.43 18.76 -0.78
C PRO A 283 -2.17 17.80 0.39
N ARG A 284 -2.87 18.02 1.49
CA ARG A 284 -2.98 17.08 2.62
C ARG A 284 -4.45 16.87 2.97
N ALA A 285 -4.74 15.98 3.91
CA ALA A 285 -6.11 15.69 4.32
C ALA A 285 -6.32 15.88 5.81
N GLY A 286 -7.38 16.60 6.17
CA GLY A 286 -7.95 16.69 7.51
C GLY A 286 -9.21 15.84 7.59
N THR A 287 -9.05 14.52 7.69
CA THR A 287 -10.14 13.56 7.90
C THR A 287 -9.61 12.30 8.56
N LEU A 288 -10.51 11.47 9.12
CA LEU A 288 -10.18 10.16 9.68
C LEU A 288 -9.44 9.29 8.64
N GLY A 289 -8.23 8.84 9.00
CA GLY A 289 -7.30 8.12 8.12
C GLY A 289 -6.24 9.02 7.46
N GLY A 290 -6.35 10.34 7.60
CA GLY A 290 -5.41 11.33 7.08
C GLY A 290 -5.14 11.17 5.59
N CYS A 291 -3.86 11.28 5.19
CA CYS A 291 -3.50 11.24 3.77
C CYS A 291 -3.83 9.92 3.04
N SER A 292 -4.13 8.84 3.76
CA SER A 292 -4.61 7.60 3.12
C SER A 292 -5.99 7.75 2.46
N ALA A 293 -6.78 8.74 2.88
CA ALA A 293 -8.10 9.01 2.33
C ALA A 293 -8.08 9.62 0.91
N HIS A 294 -6.96 10.23 0.50
CA HIS A 294 -6.87 10.97 -0.77
C HIS A 294 -5.59 10.69 -1.59
N ASN A 295 -4.76 9.73 -1.17
CA ASN A 295 -3.54 9.37 -1.90
C ASN A 295 -3.84 8.63 -3.23
N ALA A 296 -2.80 8.34 -4.01
CA ALA A 296 -2.93 7.52 -5.21
C ALA A 296 -3.08 6.01 -4.95
N MET A 297 -3.24 5.54 -3.70
CA MET A 297 -3.35 4.12 -3.29
C MET A 297 -2.12 3.24 -3.61
N ILE A 298 -1.05 3.79 -4.18
CA ILE A 298 0.14 3.05 -4.58
C ILE A 298 0.77 2.38 -3.35
N THR A 299 0.98 1.06 -3.46
CA THR A 299 1.45 0.21 -2.37
C THR A 299 2.71 -0.53 -2.81
N ILE A 300 3.84 0.18 -2.81
CA ILE A 300 5.16 -0.35 -3.17
C ILE A 300 6.02 -0.48 -1.92
N TYR A 301 6.59 -1.67 -1.71
CA TYR A 301 7.48 -1.97 -0.59
C TYR A 301 8.77 -1.14 -0.70
N PRO A 302 9.28 -0.54 0.40
CA PRO A 302 10.51 0.25 0.38
C PRO A 302 11.74 -0.64 0.19
N TYR A 303 12.90 -0.04 -0.11
CA TYR A 303 14.13 -0.82 -0.26
C TYR A 303 14.49 -1.52 1.05
N GLU A 304 15.06 -2.71 0.98
CA GLU A 304 15.56 -3.41 2.17
C GLU A 304 16.66 -2.58 2.86
N ASN A 305 17.48 -1.88 2.08
CA ASN A 305 18.53 -1.02 2.60
C ASN A 305 17.99 0.20 3.39
N ASP A 306 16.73 0.61 3.20
CA ASP A 306 16.12 1.64 4.07
C ASP A 306 16.03 1.16 5.52
N TRP A 307 15.70 -0.11 5.70
CA TRP A 307 15.56 -0.76 6.99
C TRP A 307 16.93 -1.12 7.59
N GLU A 308 17.85 -1.63 6.77
CA GLU A 308 19.22 -1.90 7.21
C GLU A 308 19.96 -0.62 7.62
N HIS A 309 19.72 0.50 6.93
CA HIS A 309 20.26 1.79 7.34
C HIS A 309 19.77 2.19 8.74
N LEU A 310 18.47 2.05 9.02
CA LEU A 310 17.92 2.30 10.36
C LEU A 310 18.49 1.35 11.42
N ALA A 311 18.66 0.07 11.10
CA ALA A 311 19.25 -0.91 12.00
C ALA A 311 20.71 -0.59 12.34
N SER A 312 21.50 -0.18 11.33
CA SER A 312 22.88 0.25 11.50
C SER A 312 22.97 1.55 12.30
N LEU A 313 22.21 2.58 11.90
CA LEU A 313 22.18 3.90 12.54
C LEU A 313 21.84 3.81 14.03
N THR A 314 20.90 2.95 14.39
CA THR A 314 20.44 2.84 15.78
C THR A 314 21.15 1.75 16.59
N GLY A 315 21.92 0.87 15.94
CA GLY A 315 22.41 -0.38 16.53
C GLY A 315 21.30 -1.38 16.89
N ASN A 316 20.04 -1.12 16.53
CA ASN A 316 18.89 -1.93 16.91
C ASN A 316 18.47 -2.84 15.75
N THR A 317 18.90 -4.11 15.82
CA THR A 317 18.65 -5.14 14.79
C THR A 317 17.17 -5.47 14.56
N SER A 318 16.25 -5.04 15.44
CA SER A 318 14.81 -5.16 15.19
C SER A 318 14.34 -4.33 13.98
N TRP A 319 15.17 -3.40 13.50
CA TRP A 319 14.94 -2.62 12.29
C TRP A 319 15.39 -3.31 11.01
N SER A 320 16.04 -4.48 11.05
CA SER A 320 16.50 -5.17 9.84
C SER A 320 15.36 -5.46 8.87
N ALA A 321 15.65 -5.50 7.57
CA ALA A 321 14.66 -5.69 6.52
C ALA A 321 13.85 -6.98 6.71
N ALA A 322 14.50 -8.05 7.15
CA ALA A 322 13.85 -9.33 7.44
C ALA A 322 12.80 -9.24 8.56
N ASN A 323 13.08 -8.46 9.60
CA ASN A 323 12.15 -8.17 10.69
C ASN A 323 11.02 -7.26 10.21
N MET A 324 11.38 -6.20 9.47
CA MET A 324 10.40 -5.24 8.94
C MET A 324 9.41 -5.89 7.97
N ARG A 325 9.85 -6.88 7.18
CA ARG A 325 8.99 -7.67 6.29
C ARG A 325 7.87 -8.40 7.04
N GLN A 326 8.04 -8.76 8.32
CA GLN A 326 6.96 -9.37 9.09
C GLN A 326 5.82 -8.39 9.37
N TYR A 327 6.09 -7.10 9.51
CA TYR A 327 5.05 -6.08 9.64
C TYR A 327 4.27 -5.89 8.33
N PHE A 328 4.96 -5.91 7.18
CA PHE A 328 4.30 -5.92 5.88
C PHE A 328 3.35 -7.12 5.71
N LYS A 329 3.81 -8.33 6.02
CA LYS A 329 2.97 -9.53 5.98
C LYS A 329 1.78 -9.48 6.96
N ARG A 330 1.92 -8.75 8.07
CA ARG A 330 0.88 -8.62 9.10
C ARG A 330 -0.22 -7.65 8.67
N LEU A 331 0.15 -6.55 7.99
CA LEU A 331 -0.80 -5.54 7.55
C LEU A 331 -1.47 -5.89 6.22
N GLU A 332 -0.77 -6.61 5.33
CA GLU A 332 -1.26 -6.89 3.97
C GLU A 332 -2.36 -7.96 3.95
N ARG A 333 -3.38 -7.72 3.12
CA ARG A 333 -4.36 -8.68 2.64
C ARG A 333 -4.30 -8.72 1.12
N ASN A 334 -3.36 -9.50 0.61
CA ASN A 334 -3.10 -9.62 -0.82
C ASN A 334 -4.24 -10.34 -1.56
N ARG A 335 -4.66 -9.77 -2.70
CA ARG A 335 -5.73 -10.30 -3.54
C ARG A 335 -5.32 -10.57 -4.99
N TYR A 336 -4.04 -10.40 -5.33
CA TYR A 336 -3.53 -10.62 -6.69
C TYR A 336 -2.57 -11.81 -6.82
N LEU A 337 -2.18 -12.45 -5.71
CA LEU A 337 -1.30 -13.62 -5.68
C LEU A 337 -1.99 -14.83 -5.01
N PRO A 338 -1.57 -16.08 -5.31
CA PRO A 338 -1.99 -17.26 -4.57
C PRO A 338 -1.57 -17.19 -3.09
N SER A 339 -2.45 -17.61 -2.18
CA SER A 339 -2.27 -17.51 -0.71
C SER A 339 -1.09 -18.30 -0.13
N SER A 340 -0.45 -19.16 -0.93
CA SER A 340 0.72 -19.94 -0.53
C SER A 340 2.06 -19.23 -0.75
N LEU A 341 2.08 -18.04 -1.37
CA LEU A 341 3.31 -17.36 -1.71
C LEU A 341 3.98 -16.76 -0.46
N VAL A 342 5.28 -17.05 -0.29
CA VAL A 342 6.08 -16.51 0.82
C VAL A 342 6.27 -15.00 0.61
N GLY A 343 6.33 -14.24 1.71
CA GLY A 343 6.66 -12.81 1.68
C GLY A 343 5.46 -11.87 1.69
N HIS A 344 4.24 -12.37 1.49
CA HIS A 344 2.99 -11.61 1.51
C HIS A 344 2.09 -11.97 2.69
N GLY A 345 1.19 -11.05 3.03
CA GLY A 345 0.08 -11.25 3.96
C GLY A 345 -1.23 -11.48 3.23
N PHE A 346 -2.12 -12.32 3.78
CA PHE A 346 -3.43 -12.62 3.16
C PHE A 346 -4.62 -12.34 4.09
N ASP A 347 -4.35 -11.93 5.34
CA ASP A 347 -5.35 -11.77 6.40
C ASP A 347 -5.30 -10.40 7.08
N GLY A 348 -4.40 -9.52 6.62
CA GLY A 348 -4.19 -8.20 7.20
C GLY A 348 -5.38 -7.25 7.03
N TRP A 349 -5.21 -6.01 7.46
CA TRP A 349 -6.25 -4.98 7.38
C TRP A 349 -6.21 -4.18 6.07
N LEU A 350 -5.06 -4.10 5.40
CA LEU A 350 -4.88 -3.38 4.14
C LEU A 350 -5.07 -4.32 2.95
N THR A 351 -6.22 -4.26 2.27
CA THR A 351 -6.41 -5.01 1.02
C THR A 351 -5.51 -4.44 -0.07
N THR A 352 -4.81 -5.31 -0.79
CA THR A 352 -4.00 -4.94 -1.97
C THR A 352 -4.45 -5.71 -3.21
N SER A 353 -4.64 -5.01 -4.32
CA SER A 353 -5.05 -5.56 -5.62
C SER A 353 -4.24 -4.95 -6.77
N LEU A 354 -4.44 -5.45 -7.99
CA LEU A 354 -3.89 -4.88 -9.23
C LEU A 354 -5.02 -4.28 -10.08
N THR A 355 -4.64 -3.40 -11.00
CA THR A 355 -5.51 -2.92 -12.07
C THR A 355 -5.96 -4.09 -12.95
N ASP A 356 -7.22 -4.12 -13.37
CA ASP A 356 -7.73 -5.14 -14.27
C ASP A 356 -7.14 -4.97 -15.68
N LEU A 357 -6.47 -6.00 -16.20
CA LEU A 357 -5.83 -5.95 -17.53
C LEU A 357 -6.83 -5.77 -18.68
N ARG A 358 -8.13 -6.03 -18.46
CA ARG A 358 -9.18 -5.72 -19.45
C ARG A 358 -9.21 -4.24 -19.81
N LEU A 359 -9.01 -3.35 -18.83
CA LEU A 359 -8.93 -1.90 -19.04
C LEU A 359 -7.76 -1.51 -19.97
N VAL A 360 -6.67 -2.27 -19.92
CA VAL A 360 -5.50 -2.07 -20.80
C VAL A 360 -5.78 -2.51 -22.24
N ILE A 361 -6.56 -3.58 -22.41
CA ILE A 361 -6.85 -4.16 -23.73
C ILE A 361 -7.95 -3.38 -24.46
N GLU A 362 -8.90 -2.79 -23.73
CA GLU A 362 -10.00 -1.99 -24.29
C GLU A 362 -9.54 -0.70 -24.96
N ASP A 363 -8.34 -0.19 -24.62
CA ASP A 363 -7.77 1.03 -25.17
C ASP A 363 -6.46 0.77 -25.92
N GLN A 364 -6.50 0.89 -27.24
CA GLN A 364 -5.34 0.63 -28.10
C GLN A 364 -4.18 1.61 -27.86
N LYS A 365 -4.45 2.86 -27.45
CA LYS A 365 -3.40 3.82 -27.10
C LYS A 365 -2.68 3.38 -25.83
N LEU A 366 -3.44 2.93 -24.83
CA LEU A 366 -2.87 2.43 -23.58
C LEU A 366 -1.99 1.18 -23.82
N LEU A 367 -2.48 0.25 -24.65
CA LEU A 367 -1.68 -0.92 -25.06
C LEU A 367 -0.39 -0.49 -25.78
N SER A 368 -0.45 0.45 -26.72
CA SER A 368 0.72 0.99 -27.41
C SER A 368 1.74 1.59 -26.45
N LEU A 369 1.29 2.42 -25.49
CA LEU A 369 2.15 3.06 -24.49
C LEU A 369 2.85 2.05 -23.60
N ILE A 370 2.15 1.01 -23.17
CA ILE A 370 2.73 -0.05 -22.34
C ILE A 370 3.75 -0.88 -23.12
N LEU A 371 3.45 -1.24 -24.38
CA LEU A 371 4.38 -1.96 -25.23
C LEU A 371 5.63 -1.13 -25.54
N ALA A 372 5.47 0.16 -25.81
CA ALA A 372 6.57 1.09 -26.03
C ALA A 372 7.43 1.24 -24.78
N GLY A 373 6.81 1.46 -23.61
CA GLY A 373 7.51 1.55 -22.33
C GLY A 373 8.32 0.29 -22.00
N ALA A 374 7.74 -0.89 -22.24
CA ALA A 374 8.45 -2.16 -22.05
C ALA A 374 9.59 -2.35 -23.07
N THR A 375 9.38 -1.96 -24.33
CA THR A 375 10.40 -2.04 -25.39
C THR A 375 11.58 -1.12 -25.07
N ALA A 376 11.31 0.13 -24.71
CA ALA A 376 12.32 1.10 -24.30
C ALA A 376 13.08 0.63 -23.04
N ALA A 377 12.41 -0.10 -22.13
CA ALA A 377 13.03 -0.76 -20.98
C ALA A 377 13.81 -2.05 -21.34
N GLY A 378 14.10 -2.30 -22.62
CA GLY A 378 14.91 -3.42 -23.10
C GLY A 378 14.18 -4.77 -23.16
N GLN A 379 12.86 -4.81 -22.96
CA GLN A 379 12.07 -6.03 -23.09
C GLN A 379 11.66 -6.20 -24.56
N SER A 380 12.31 -7.13 -25.29
CA SER A 380 11.96 -7.41 -26.69
C SER A 380 10.58 -8.05 -26.79
N LEU A 381 9.56 -7.23 -27.09
CA LEU A 381 8.17 -7.64 -27.29
C LEU A 381 7.79 -7.76 -28.77
N LEU A 382 8.62 -7.21 -29.67
CA LEU A 382 8.34 -7.17 -31.11
C LEU A 382 8.15 -8.57 -31.74
N GLY A 383 8.81 -9.60 -31.21
CA GLY A 383 8.62 -11.00 -31.65
C GLY A 383 7.37 -11.70 -31.13
N LYS A 384 6.65 -11.10 -30.17
CA LYS A 384 5.38 -11.60 -29.58
C LYS A 384 4.17 -10.77 -30.04
N LEU A 385 4.36 -9.84 -30.98
CA LEU A 385 3.34 -8.95 -31.53
C LEU A 385 2.36 -9.70 -32.44
N VAL A 386 1.38 -10.37 -31.84
CA VAL A 386 0.01 -10.46 -32.38
C VAL A 386 -0.90 -10.65 -31.17
N THR A 387 -1.65 -9.61 -30.78
CA THR A 387 -2.92 -9.64 -30.00
C THR A 387 -3.02 -10.49 -28.71
N THR A 388 -1.94 -11.05 -28.18
CA THR A 388 -2.04 -12.05 -27.11
C THR A 388 -1.79 -11.44 -25.74
N VAL A 389 -2.83 -11.54 -24.89
CA VAL A 389 -2.80 -11.31 -23.44
C VAL A 389 -1.55 -11.93 -22.78
N THR A 390 -1.04 -13.03 -23.34
CA THR A 390 0.17 -13.75 -22.90
C THR A 390 1.46 -12.92 -22.93
N GLY A 391 1.65 -12.05 -23.93
CA GLY A 391 2.85 -11.20 -24.04
C GLY A 391 2.86 -10.11 -22.96
N LEU A 392 1.71 -9.46 -22.79
CA LEU A 392 1.46 -8.46 -21.75
C LEU A 392 1.56 -9.08 -20.34
N ALA A 393 0.96 -10.26 -20.15
CA ALA A 393 1.02 -11.01 -18.89
C ALA A 393 2.45 -11.38 -18.48
N GLY A 394 3.31 -11.79 -19.42
CA GLY A 394 4.70 -12.12 -19.10
C GLY A 394 5.52 -10.93 -18.59
N VAL A 395 5.14 -9.71 -18.95
CA VAL A 395 5.81 -8.46 -18.58
C VAL A 395 5.18 -7.84 -17.33
N LEU A 396 3.85 -7.84 -17.26
CA LEU A 396 3.07 -7.15 -16.24
C LEU A 396 2.67 -8.01 -15.02
N LEU A 397 2.87 -9.34 -15.05
CA LEU A 397 2.62 -10.21 -13.88
C LEU A 397 3.82 -10.31 -12.93
N ARG A 398 4.90 -9.56 -13.18
CA ARG A 398 6.00 -9.46 -12.22
C ARG A 398 5.50 -8.78 -10.94
N ASP A 399 5.74 -9.44 -9.82
CA ASP A 399 5.36 -8.91 -8.51
C ASP A 399 6.39 -7.87 -8.04
N LEU A 400 5.98 -6.61 -8.05
CA LEU A 400 6.78 -5.47 -7.61
C LEU A 400 7.14 -5.53 -6.11
N ASN A 401 6.34 -6.24 -5.31
CA ASN A 401 6.51 -6.37 -3.88
C ASN A 401 7.13 -7.71 -3.45
N ASN A 402 7.68 -8.49 -4.38
CA ASN A 402 8.20 -9.82 -4.08
C ASN A 402 9.32 -9.80 -3.01
N PRO A 403 9.55 -10.90 -2.27
CA PRO A 403 10.56 -10.97 -1.20
C PRO A 403 11.94 -11.44 -1.69
N LEU A 404 12.19 -11.48 -3.01
CA LEU A 404 13.48 -11.97 -3.51
C LEU A 404 14.57 -10.92 -3.26
N PRO A 405 15.81 -11.35 -2.94
CA PRO A 405 16.93 -10.43 -2.76
C PRO A 405 17.23 -9.55 -3.98
N SER A 406 16.83 -9.97 -5.18
CA SER A 406 17.04 -9.19 -6.40
C SER A 406 16.03 -8.04 -6.58
N ARG A 407 14.92 -8.01 -5.81
CA ARG A 407 13.83 -7.04 -6.03
C ARG A 407 14.31 -5.60 -6.11
N ASP A 408 15.24 -5.21 -5.23
CA ASP A 408 15.78 -3.85 -5.18
C ASP A 408 16.76 -3.49 -6.27
N TYR A 409 17.09 -4.43 -7.15
CA TYR A 409 18.03 -4.22 -8.26
C TYR A 409 17.37 -4.48 -9.62
N ASP A 410 16.20 -5.11 -9.63
CA ASP A 410 15.51 -5.54 -10.83
C ASP A 410 14.83 -4.34 -11.54
N GLU A 411 15.40 -3.91 -12.66
CA GLU A 411 14.79 -2.92 -13.55
C GLU A 411 13.63 -3.49 -14.39
N GLY A 412 12.83 -2.58 -14.95
CA GLY A 412 11.84 -2.88 -15.97
C GLY A 412 10.41 -2.50 -15.58
N PRO A 413 9.44 -2.90 -16.43
CA PRO A 413 8.03 -2.58 -16.26
C PRO A 413 7.33 -3.50 -15.25
N TYR A 414 6.37 -2.95 -14.52
CA TYR A 414 5.54 -3.62 -13.52
C TYR A 414 4.12 -3.05 -13.52
N GLN A 415 3.14 -3.86 -13.11
CA GLN A 415 1.90 -3.33 -12.55
C GLN A 415 2.15 -2.81 -11.14
N VAL A 416 1.39 -1.79 -10.76
CA VAL A 416 1.49 -1.17 -9.44
C VAL A 416 0.41 -1.76 -8.53
N PRO A 417 0.77 -2.41 -7.41
CA PRO A 417 -0.20 -2.81 -6.40
C PRO A 417 -0.89 -1.59 -5.76
N LEU A 418 -2.21 -1.67 -5.64
CA LEU A 418 -3.07 -0.60 -5.12
C LEU A 418 -3.76 -1.03 -3.82
N ALA A 419 -3.91 -0.10 -2.89
CA ALA A 419 -4.71 -0.23 -1.68
C ALA A 419 -6.21 -0.09 -2.01
N VAL A 420 -6.75 -1.08 -2.72
CA VAL A 420 -8.15 -1.15 -3.19
C VAL A 420 -8.74 -2.50 -2.79
N ASP A 421 -9.93 -2.47 -2.22
CA ASP A 421 -10.65 -3.67 -1.80
C ASP A 421 -11.32 -4.39 -2.98
N VAL A 422 -11.54 -5.68 -2.86
CA VAL A 422 -12.23 -6.49 -3.89
C VAL A 422 -13.21 -7.46 -3.21
N PRO A 423 -14.42 -7.65 -3.77
CA PRO A 423 -14.89 -7.22 -5.10
C PRO A 423 -15.53 -5.81 -5.17
N GLU A 424 -15.50 -5.02 -4.11
CA GLU A 424 -16.19 -3.71 -4.07
C GLU A 424 -15.45 -2.60 -4.83
N TYR A 425 -14.13 -2.75 -5.05
CA TYR A 425 -13.24 -1.77 -5.69
C TYR A 425 -13.31 -0.38 -5.05
N LYS A 426 -13.32 -0.36 -3.71
CA LYS A 426 -13.22 0.85 -2.91
C LYS A 426 -11.79 1.02 -2.39
N ARG A 427 -11.33 2.25 -2.30
CA ARG A 427 -10.12 2.60 -1.56
C ARG A 427 -10.15 2.00 -0.15
N THR A 428 -9.03 1.46 0.30
CA THR A 428 -8.87 0.97 1.67
C THR A 428 -7.67 1.59 2.38
N GLY A 429 -7.75 1.73 3.71
CA GLY A 429 -6.65 2.27 4.50
C GLY A 429 -6.86 2.23 6.02
N PRO A 430 -6.01 2.94 6.78
CA PRO A 430 -6.09 3.09 8.24
C PRO A 430 -7.49 3.33 8.81
N ARG A 431 -8.30 4.15 8.13
CA ARG A 431 -9.67 4.46 8.55
C ARG A 431 -10.48 3.19 8.78
N ASP A 432 -10.46 2.26 7.84
CA ASP A 432 -11.26 1.03 7.88
C ASP A 432 -10.85 0.17 9.08
N PHE A 433 -9.54 0.10 9.35
CA PHE A 433 -9.02 -0.66 10.48
C PHE A 433 -9.40 -0.03 11.83
N VAL A 434 -9.32 1.30 11.93
CA VAL A 434 -9.73 2.06 13.11
C VAL A 434 -11.22 1.83 13.40
N LEU A 435 -12.09 2.04 12.41
CA LEU A 435 -13.54 1.88 12.58
C LEU A 435 -13.93 0.43 12.87
N LYS A 436 -13.31 -0.54 12.19
CA LYS A 436 -13.53 -1.98 12.46
C LYS A 436 -13.15 -2.34 13.90
N THR A 437 -12.10 -1.71 14.44
CA THR A 437 -11.64 -1.95 15.80
C THR A 437 -12.54 -1.26 16.83
N ALA A 438 -12.84 0.02 16.65
CA ALA A 438 -13.69 0.79 17.56
C ALA A 438 -15.12 0.22 17.66
N ASN A 439 -15.67 -0.26 16.55
CA ASN A 439 -17.03 -0.83 16.48
C ASN A 439 -17.09 -2.34 16.76
N ALA A 440 -15.97 -2.99 17.07
CA ALA A 440 -15.97 -4.42 17.36
C ALA A 440 -16.74 -4.71 18.66
N VAL A 441 -17.62 -5.71 18.62
CA VAL A 441 -18.40 -6.19 19.76
C VAL A 441 -18.12 -7.65 20.08
N ASN A 442 -18.29 -8.01 21.35
CA ASN A 442 -18.33 -9.40 21.80
C ASN A 442 -19.67 -10.06 21.42
N SER A 443 -19.79 -11.37 21.63
CA SER A 443 -21.01 -12.12 21.33
C SER A 443 -22.24 -11.65 22.13
N ASP A 444 -22.04 -10.97 23.26
CA ASP A 444 -23.10 -10.39 24.09
C ASP A 444 -23.46 -8.94 23.71
N GLY A 445 -22.86 -8.41 22.63
CA GLY A 445 -23.05 -7.02 22.17
C GLY A 445 -22.24 -5.99 22.94
N SER A 446 -21.51 -6.38 23.99
CA SER A 446 -20.61 -5.47 24.70
C SER A 446 -19.43 -5.06 23.82
N ARG A 447 -18.90 -3.86 24.06
CA ARG A 447 -17.73 -3.34 23.35
C ARG A 447 -16.54 -4.29 23.53
N LYS A 448 -15.88 -4.66 22.42
CA LYS A 448 -14.75 -5.59 22.42
C LYS A 448 -13.41 -4.93 22.76
N TYR A 449 -13.16 -3.73 22.23
CA TYR A 449 -11.90 -3.00 22.41
C TYR A 449 -12.15 -1.56 22.83
N HIS A 450 -11.28 -1.01 23.69
CA HIS A 450 -11.41 0.35 24.24
C HIS A 450 -10.68 1.40 23.38
N LEU A 451 -11.12 1.56 22.12
CA LEU A 451 -10.65 2.60 21.19
C LEU A 451 -11.70 3.70 20.99
N ASP A 452 -11.58 4.82 21.70
CA ASP A 452 -12.44 5.98 21.53
C ASP A 452 -11.86 6.92 20.47
N ILE A 453 -12.73 7.47 19.61
CA ILE A 453 -12.34 8.36 18.51
C ILE A 453 -13.02 9.71 18.74
N GLN A 454 -12.23 10.78 18.76
CA GLN A 454 -12.73 12.14 18.86
C GLN A 454 -12.27 12.96 17.66
N LEU A 455 -13.20 13.13 16.72
CA LEU A 455 -13.04 13.93 15.51
C LEU A 455 -13.23 15.42 15.78
N ASN A 456 -12.93 16.27 14.79
CA ASN A 456 -13.08 17.73 14.87
C ASN A 456 -12.36 18.30 16.10
N THR A 457 -11.15 17.82 16.36
CA THR A 457 -10.36 18.12 17.56
C THR A 457 -8.92 18.42 17.19
N LEU A 458 -8.61 19.71 17.07
CA LEU A 458 -7.26 20.18 16.81
C LEU A 458 -6.45 20.20 18.11
N VAL A 459 -5.49 19.30 18.24
CA VAL A 459 -4.53 19.33 19.36
C VAL A 459 -3.61 20.53 19.22
N THR A 460 -3.49 21.31 20.30
CA THR A 460 -2.78 22.60 20.28
C THR A 460 -1.49 22.58 21.08
N LYS A 461 -1.38 21.69 22.08
CA LYS A 461 -0.21 21.61 22.95
C LYS A 461 -0.13 20.27 23.69
N VAL A 462 1.07 19.76 23.91
CA VAL A 462 1.35 18.66 24.85
C VAL A 462 1.52 19.23 26.27
N LEU A 463 0.88 18.59 27.25
CA LEU A 463 1.00 18.94 28.66
C LEU A 463 2.17 18.20 29.30
N PHE A 464 2.95 18.90 30.13
CA PHE A 464 4.12 18.33 30.81
C PHE A 464 4.05 18.53 32.32
N ASP A 465 4.42 17.49 33.06
CA ASP A 465 4.89 17.61 34.45
C ASP A 465 6.41 17.84 34.43
N THR A 466 6.85 18.97 34.98
CA THR A 466 8.25 19.40 35.02
C THR A 466 8.87 19.27 36.42
N THR A 467 8.18 18.64 37.37
CA THR A 467 8.69 18.44 38.74
C THR A 467 9.80 17.39 38.81
N GLY A 468 9.86 16.49 37.84
CA GLY A 468 10.86 15.45 37.71
C GLY A 468 12.18 15.90 37.09
N ARG A 469 13.10 14.95 36.90
CA ARG A 469 14.43 15.19 36.32
C ARG A 469 14.36 15.49 34.81
N LYS A 470 13.38 14.91 34.12
CA LYS A 470 12.99 15.21 32.74
C LYS A 470 11.51 15.63 32.75
N PRO A 471 11.08 16.53 31.85
CA PRO A 471 9.66 16.77 31.62
C PRO A 471 8.96 15.46 31.22
N ARG A 472 7.83 15.15 31.83
CA ARG A 472 7.00 13.99 31.48
C ARG A 472 5.72 14.47 30.81
N ALA A 473 5.43 14.00 29.60
CA ALA A 473 4.16 14.26 28.95
C ALA A 473 3.03 13.56 29.73
N THR A 474 1.98 14.31 30.06
CA THR A 474 0.86 13.85 30.89
C THR A 474 -0.48 13.91 30.17
N GLY A 475 -0.53 14.51 28.98
CA GLY A 475 -1.77 14.70 28.23
C GLY A 475 -1.61 15.74 27.13
N VAL A 476 -2.74 16.19 26.59
CA VAL A 476 -2.78 17.23 25.56
C VAL A 476 -3.90 18.24 25.82
N MET A 477 -3.68 19.47 25.36
CA MET A 477 -4.72 20.47 25.17
C MET A 477 -5.20 20.45 23.72
N TYR A 478 -6.48 20.75 23.51
CA TYR A 478 -7.08 20.80 22.19
C TYR A 478 -8.15 21.88 22.08
N LEU A 479 -8.51 22.20 20.84
CA LEU A 479 -9.71 22.94 20.47
C LEU A 479 -10.64 22.00 19.71
N ARG A 480 -11.89 21.88 20.17
CA ARG A 480 -12.93 21.10 19.50
C ARG A 480 -13.78 22.00 18.62
N GLY A 481 -13.96 21.63 17.36
CA GLY A 481 -14.69 22.37 16.34
C GLY A 481 -14.31 21.89 14.94
N GLN A 482 -15.20 22.08 13.98
CA GLN A 482 -14.92 21.79 12.57
C GLN A 482 -13.97 22.85 11.99
N SER A 483 -13.09 22.41 11.09
CA SER A 483 -12.28 23.31 10.25
C SER A 483 -11.50 24.39 11.03
N LEU A 484 -10.93 24.02 12.17
CA LEU A 484 -10.19 24.96 13.02
C LEU A 484 -8.78 25.29 12.52
N TYR A 485 -8.16 24.35 11.81
CA TYR A 485 -6.80 24.52 11.30
C TYR A 485 -6.81 25.26 9.97
N ARG A 486 -5.97 26.28 9.78
CA ARG A 486 -6.04 27.21 8.63
C ARG A 486 -5.56 26.63 7.30
N ALA A 487 -5.07 25.39 7.26
CA ALA A 487 -4.95 24.66 5.99
C ALA A 487 -6.33 24.22 5.47
N ASP A 488 -7.34 24.07 6.32
CA ASP A 488 -8.71 23.86 5.87
C ASP A 488 -9.25 25.18 5.28
N PRO A 489 -9.64 25.25 4.00
CA PRO A 489 -10.14 26.47 3.38
C PRO A 489 -11.47 26.95 3.98
N ARG A 490 -12.20 26.08 4.69
CA ARG A 490 -13.42 26.44 5.43
C ARG A 490 -13.09 27.14 6.76
N ALA A 491 -11.83 27.16 7.18
CA ALA A 491 -11.42 27.88 8.38
C ALA A 491 -11.65 29.38 8.22
N SER A 492 -12.56 29.93 9.02
CA SER A 492 -12.83 31.37 9.02
C SER A 492 -11.58 32.15 9.46
N GLN A 493 -11.13 33.10 8.65
CA GLN A 493 -10.14 34.10 9.07
C GLN A 493 -10.69 35.05 10.14
N THR A 494 -12.02 35.16 10.25
CA THR A 494 -12.71 35.95 11.28
C THR A 494 -13.03 35.08 12.50
N SER A 495 -12.89 35.65 13.70
CA SER A 495 -12.88 35.00 15.02
C SER A 495 -14.15 34.24 15.48
N SER A 496 -15.12 33.95 14.62
CA SER A 496 -16.45 33.45 15.01
C SER A 496 -16.51 31.97 15.42
N SER A 497 -15.50 31.15 15.11
CA SER A 497 -15.34 29.85 15.77
C SER A 497 -13.92 29.69 16.33
N SER A 498 -13.77 30.04 17.61
CA SER A 498 -12.51 29.87 18.35
C SER A 498 -12.19 28.41 18.67
N GLY A 499 -13.08 27.48 18.32
CA GLY A 499 -13.15 26.16 18.91
C GLY A 499 -13.51 26.22 20.39
N THR A 500 -13.94 25.08 20.92
CA THR A 500 -14.16 24.89 22.36
C THR A 500 -12.89 24.30 22.96
N PRO A 501 -12.20 25.00 23.88
CA PRO A 501 -11.00 24.46 24.50
C PRO A 501 -11.32 23.25 25.38
N GLY A 502 -10.40 22.30 25.40
CA GLY A 502 -10.45 21.13 26.27
C GLY A 502 -9.06 20.53 26.48
N SER A 503 -9.02 19.48 27.30
CA SER A 503 -7.80 18.73 27.59
C SER A 503 -8.13 17.28 27.90
N VAL A 504 -7.14 16.41 27.77
CA VAL A 504 -7.24 14.99 28.16
C VAL A 504 -5.89 14.50 28.68
N ASN A 505 -5.94 13.68 29.73
CA ASN A 505 -4.74 13.10 30.34
C ASN A 505 -4.44 11.70 29.78
N ALA A 506 -3.15 11.39 29.63
CA ALA A 506 -2.63 10.08 29.31
C ALA A 506 -1.94 9.47 30.54
N ALA A 507 -2.39 8.29 30.97
CA ALA A 507 -1.82 7.61 32.13
C ALA A 507 -0.42 7.03 31.82
N ARG A 508 -0.17 6.63 30.57
CA ARG A 508 1.12 6.06 30.14
C ARG A 508 1.87 7.02 29.22
N GLU A 509 1.38 7.23 28.01
CA GLU A 509 2.09 7.99 26.97
C GLU A 509 1.15 8.79 26.06
N VAL A 510 1.63 9.94 25.62
CA VAL A 510 1.09 10.68 24.47
C VAL A 510 1.89 10.27 23.23
N ILE A 511 1.19 10.01 22.13
CA ILE A 511 1.81 9.62 20.86
C ILE A 511 1.38 10.61 19.77
N LEU A 512 2.34 11.33 19.20
CA LEU A 512 2.10 12.27 18.10
C LEU A 512 2.21 11.55 16.76
N SER A 513 1.19 11.72 15.93
CA SER A 513 1.06 11.15 14.59
C SER A 513 0.45 12.18 13.63
N ALA A 514 0.79 13.46 13.82
CA ALA A 514 0.21 14.59 13.10
C ALA A 514 0.87 14.83 11.72
N GLY A 515 1.88 14.04 11.36
CA GLY A 515 2.57 14.10 10.07
C GLY A 515 3.68 15.15 10.02
N SER A 516 4.41 15.15 8.90
CA SER A 516 5.71 15.85 8.75
C SER A 516 5.66 17.37 8.94
N PHE A 517 4.49 18.00 8.83
CA PHE A 517 4.33 19.44 9.04
C PHE A 517 3.82 19.77 10.45
N ASN A 518 2.78 19.07 10.91
CA ASN A 518 2.13 19.41 12.18
C ASN A 518 2.81 18.79 13.40
N THR A 519 3.48 17.65 13.26
CA THR A 519 4.25 17.06 14.37
C THR A 519 5.36 17.98 14.86
N PRO A 520 6.29 18.50 14.00
CA PRO A 520 7.28 19.47 14.47
C PRO A 520 6.67 20.78 14.94
N GLN A 521 5.56 21.25 14.33
CA GLN A 521 4.84 22.42 14.81
C GLN A 521 4.33 22.22 16.25
N LEU A 522 3.69 21.07 16.53
CA LEU A 522 3.13 20.76 17.84
C LEU A 522 4.23 20.59 18.90
N LEU A 523 5.35 19.93 18.55
CA LEU A 523 6.51 19.84 19.44
C LEU A 523 7.03 21.24 19.81
N LYS A 524 7.22 22.12 18.82
CA LYS A 524 7.71 23.50 19.03
C LYS A 524 6.76 24.33 19.89
N LEU A 525 5.46 24.31 19.60
CA LEU A 525 4.43 25.00 20.42
C LEU A 525 4.35 24.46 21.85
N SER A 526 4.81 23.23 22.06
CA SER A 526 4.88 22.58 23.37
C SER A 526 6.22 22.81 24.10
N GLY A 527 7.13 23.62 23.53
CA GLY A 527 8.43 23.95 24.13
C GLY A 527 9.55 22.95 23.82
N ILE A 528 9.37 22.05 22.84
CA ILE A 528 10.39 21.10 22.40
C ILE A 528 10.83 21.47 20.98
N GLY A 529 12.06 21.94 20.82
CA GLY A 529 12.59 22.33 19.52
C GLY A 529 13.78 23.29 19.61
N PRO A 530 14.19 23.91 18.49
CA PRO A 530 15.35 24.80 18.47
C PRO A 530 15.13 26.03 19.36
N ARG A 531 15.96 26.21 20.38
CA ARG A 531 15.81 27.31 21.36
C ARG A 531 15.74 28.69 20.71
N GLU A 532 16.57 28.94 19.70
CA GLU A 532 16.61 30.23 19.01
C GLU A 532 15.26 30.53 18.35
N GLU A 533 14.65 29.56 17.67
CA GLU A 533 13.33 29.71 17.05
C GLU A 533 12.24 29.91 18.12
N LEU A 534 12.23 29.08 19.17
CA LEU A 534 11.22 29.19 20.23
C LEU A 534 11.26 30.55 20.94
N SER A 535 12.45 31.10 21.17
CA SER A 535 12.64 32.40 21.81
C SER A 535 12.06 33.56 21.00
N GLN A 536 12.06 33.48 19.67
CA GLN A 536 11.48 34.51 18.77
C GLN A 536 9.96 34.64 18.97
N PHE A 537 9.31 33.57 19.42
CA PHE A 537 7.87 33.51 19.67
C PHE A 537 7.52 33.61 21.16
N GLY A 538 8.50 33.86 22.04
CA GLY A 538 8.28 33.89 23.49
C GLY A 538 7.86 32.55 24.10
N ILE A 539 8.16 31.43 23.41
CA ILE A 539 7.87 30.09 23.90
C ILE A 539 9.00 29.64 24.82
N GLN A 540 8.67 29.22 26.04
CA GLN A 540 9.65 28.63 26.96
C GLN A 540 10.17 27.31 26.39
N THR A 541 11.48 27.23 26.15
CA THR A 541 12.16 25.98 25.79
C THR A 541 12.22 25.05 27.00
N LEU A 542 11.54 23.91 26.92
CA LEU A 542 11.64 22.80 27.87
C LEU A 542 12.79 21.87 27.51
N VAL A 543 12.90 21.54 26.22
CA VAL A 543 14.00 20.73 25.68
C VAL A 543 14.45 21.36 24.37
N ASP A 544 15.76 21.61 24.29
CA ASP A 544 16.41 22.17 23.12
C ASP A 544 16.79 21.03 22.16
N LEU A 545 15.94 20.82 21.15
CA LEU A 545 16.14 19.80 20.11
C LEU A 545 16.20 20.48 18.75
N SER A 546 17.42 20.80 18.31
CA SER A 546 17.65 21.50 17.03
C SER A 546 17.16 20.73 15.80
N GLY A 547 17.02 19.41 15.90
CA GLY A 547 16.48 18.55 14.84
C GLY A 547 14.98 18.71 14.57
N VAL A 548 14.20 19.29 15.50
CA VAL A 548 12.74 19.40 15.34
C VAL A 548 12.41 20.37 14.20
N GLY A 549 11.80 19.84 13.14
CA GLY A 549 11.44 20.61 11.94
C GLY A 549 12.61 20.90 11.00
N SER A 550 13.80 20.35 11.25
CA SER A 550 14.87 20.29 10.23
C SER A 550 14.74 19.00 9.41
N ASN A 551 15.70 18.70 8.52
CA ASN A 551 15.75 17.44 7.78
C ASN A 551 14.48 17.11 6.97
N LEU A 552 13.68 18.12 6.59
CA LEU A 552 12.51 17.91 5.75
C LEU A 552 12.99 17.43 4.38
N GLN A 553 12.51 16.26 3.98
CA GLN A 553 12.84 15.59 2.73
C GLN A 553 11.56 15.32 1.94
N ASP A 554 11.70 15.25 0.62
CA ASP A 554 10.64 14.84 -0.31
C ASP A 554 11.26 14.09 -1.51
N ARG A 555 10.40 13.57 -2.39
CA ARG A 555 10.76 13.10 -3.72
C ARG A 555 10.73 14.26 -4.68
N TYR A 556 11.67 14.28 -5.62
CA TYR A 556 11.53 15.12 -6.81
C TYR A 556 10.71 14.36 -7.84
N GLU A 557 9.63 14.96 -8.27
CA GLU A 557 8.75 14.46 -9.31
C GLU A 557 8.65 15.48 -10.44
N THR A 558 8.51 14.97 -11.66
CA THR A 558 8.24 15.78 -12.85
C THR A 558 7.43 14.97 -13.86
N GLY A 559 6.87 15.63 -14.87
CA GLY A 559 5.98 15.01 -15.83
C GLY A 559 6.35 15.39 -17.24
N LEU A 560 6.32 14.42 -18.15
CA LEU A 560 6.37 14.65 -19.59
C LEU A 560 4.99 14.32 -20.18
N VAL A 561 4.32 15.34 -20.71
CA VAL A 561 2.94 15.22 -21.19
C VAL A 561 2.92 15.20 -22.71
N GLY A 562 2.32 14.13 -23.26
CA GLY A 562 1.97 14.00 -24.67
C GLY A 562 0.47 14.19 -24.89
N LYS A 563 0.10 14.85 -25.98
CA LYS A 563 -1.29 14.99 -26.45
C LYS A 563 -1.54 14.13 -27.69
N SER A 564 -2.59 13.32 -27.65
CA SER A 564 -3.11 12.54 -28.78
C SER A 564 -4.15 13.34 -29.59
N PRO A 565 -4.31 13.08 -30.91
CA PRO A 565 -5.37 13.69 -31.70
C PRO A 565 -6.79 13.20 -31.36
N THR A 566 -6.93 12.09 -30.64
CA THR A 566 -8.22 11.45 -30.30
C THR A 566 -8.29 11.08 -28.82
N ASP A 567 -9.51 10.96 -28.30
CA ASP A 567 -9.77 10.63 -26.90
C ASP A 567 -9.40 9.19 -26.57
N PHE A 568 -8.82 8.94 -25.38
CA PHE A 568 -8.69 7.63 -24.78
C PHE A 568 -10.10 7.03 -24.60
N VAL A 569 -10.32 5.85 -25.18
CA VAL A 569 -11.59 5.11 -25.07
C VAL A 569 -11.91 4.89 -23.59
N LEU A 570 -10.89 4.54 -22.80
CA LEU A 570 -10.98 4.25 -21.36
C LEU A 570 -11.61 5.39 -20.53
N THR A 571 -11.33 6.64 -20.88
CA THR A 571 -11.76 7.82 -20.09
C THR A 571 -12.75 8.73 -20.83
N SER A 572 -12.98 8.51 -22.13
CA SER A 572 -13.84 9.35 -22.98
C SER A 572 -15.28 9.54 -22.47
N LYS A 573 -15.80 8.58 -21.68
CA LYS A 573 -17.15 8.64 -21.10
C LYS A 573 -17.17 9.06 -19.64
N CYS A 574 -16.03 9.18 -18.98
CA CYS A 574 -15.95 9.48 -17.57
C CYS A 574 -16.04 10.98 -17.35
N THR A 575 -16.95 11.45 -16.50
CA THR A 575 -17.05 12.89 -16.20
C THR A 575 -16.29 13.29 -14.94
N PHE A 576 -15.84 12.31 -14.14
CA PHE A 576 -15.09 12.51 -12.90
C PHE A 576 -15.83 13.41 -11.92
N LEU A 577 -17.16 13.24 -11.86
CA LEU A 577 -18.09 14.07 -11.09
C LEU A 577 -18.19 15.56 -11.50
N TYR A 578 -17.54 16.00 -12.59
CA TYR A 578 -17.67 17.39 -13.05
C TYR A 578 -18.99 17.67 -13.77
N SER A 579 -19.65 16.63 -14.29
CA SER A 579 -21.00 16.72 -14.85
C SER A 579 -21.79 15.44 -14.59
N LEU A 580 -23.12 15.55 -14.56
CA LEU A 580 -24.02 14.41 -14.40
C LEU A 580 -24.93 14.25 -15.62
N PRO A 581 -25.29 13.01 -16.01
CA PRO A 581 -24.86 11.74 -15.40
C PRO A 581 -23.37 11.43 -15.65
N ASP A 582 -22.77 10.63 -14.77
CA ASP A 582 -21.39 10.11 -14.92
C ASP A 582 -21.46 8.60 -15.28
N PRO A 583 -21.31 8.23 -16.56
CA PRO A 583 -21.39 6.85 -17.01
C PRO A 583 -20.38 5.90 -16.36
N CYS A 584 -19.18 6.38 -16.04
CA CYS A 584 -18.15 5.54 -15.42
C CYS A 584 -18.45 5.27 -13.94
N LEU A 585 -19.05 6.25 -13.25
CA LEU A 585 -19.57 6.02 -11.91
C LEU A 585 -20.74 5.04 -11.92
N ASP A 586 -21.71 5.24 -12.81
CA ASP A 586 -22.87 4.35 -12.93
C ASP A 586 -22.44 2.89 -13.18
N GLN A 587 -21.46 2.68 -14.06
CA GLN A 587 -20.87 1.37 -14.29
C GLN A 587 -20.22 0.80 -13.02
N TRP A 588 -19.43 1.60 -12.29
CA TRP A 588 -18.78 1.15 -11.06
C TRP A 588 -19.78 0.79 -9.96
N GLU A 589 -20.89 1.51 -9.85
CA GLU A 589 -21.95 1.24 -8.86
C GLU A 589 -22.78 0.01 -9.23
N ASN A 590 -23.16 -0.12 -10.50
CA ASN A 590 -24.25 -0.99 -10.92
C ASN A 590 -23.82 -2.22 -11.74
N ASP A 591 -22.61 -2.28 -12.30
CA ASP A 591 -22.15 -3.45 -13.08
C ASP A 591 -21.58 -4.54 -12.15
N PRO A 592 -22.19 -5.74 -12.10
CA PRO A 592 -21.74 -6.82 -11.23
C PRO A 592 -20.56 -7.64 -11.80
N LEU A 593 -20.24 -7.48 -13.09
CA LEU A 593 -19.21 -8.26 -13.79
C LEU A 593 -17.94 -7.45 -14.07
N PHE A 594 -18.10 -6.18 -14.41
CA PHE A 594 -16.99 -5.29 -14.75
C PHE A 594 -17.28 -3.83 -14.40
N LYS A 595 -16.70 -3.39 -13.28
CA LYS A 595 -16.89 -2.05 -12.70
C LYS A 595 -16.11 -0.92 -13.41
N GLY A 596 -15.48 -1.22 -14.56
CA GLY A 596 -14.90 -0.24 -15.47
C GLY A 596 -13.73 0.58 -14.91
N THR A 597 -13.45 1.71 -15.55
CA THR A 597 -12.29 2.60 -15.28
C THR A 597 -12.20 3.04 -13.81
N TYR A 598 -13.33 3.14 -13.11
CA TYR A 598 -13.39 3.68 -11.76
C TYR A 598 -12.84 2.74 -10.69
N THR A 599 -12.42 1.52 -11.05
CA THR A 599 -11.77 0.57 -10.14
C THR A 599 -10.27 0.81 -9.90
N THR A 600 -9.63 1.71 -10.65
CA THR A 600 -8.17 1.96 -10.58
C THR A 600 -7.84 3.45 -10.42
N ASN A 601 -6.63 3.77 -10.00
CA ASN A 601 -6.12 5.14 -9.82
C ASN A 601 -5.62 5.80 -11.14
N GLY A 602 -5.66 5.07 -12.26
CA GLY A 602 -5.20 5.50 -13.58
C GLY A 602 -3.72 5.21 -13.88
N ILE A 603 -2.93 4.70 -12.93
CA ILE A 603 -1.55 4.31 -13.15
C ILE A 603 -1.53 2.89 -13.72
N ALA A 604 -1.36 2.80 -15.04
CA ALA A 604 -1.44 1.53 -15.75
C ALA A 604 -0.13 0.72 -15.69
N ILE A 605 1.00 1.40 -15.61
CA ILE A 605 2.35 0.82 -15.63
C ILE A 605 3.31 1.70 -14.84
N ALA A 606 4.27 1.09 -14.16
CA ALA A 606 5.47 1.73 -13.64
C ALA A 606 6.72 1.04 -14.19
N ILE A 607 7.74 1.82 -14.54
CA ILE A 607 9.02 1.35 -15.04
C ILE A 607 10.08 1.75 -14.01
N ILE A 608 10.73 0.74 -13.40
CA ILE A 608 11.89 0.94 -12.54
C ILE A 608 13.13 1.04 -13.42
N ARG A 609 13.94 2.08 -13.19
CA ARG A 609 15.23 2.26 -13.86
C ARG A 609 16.33 2.77 -12.94
N LYS A 610 17.55 2.43 -13.30
CA LYS A 610 18.77 2.96 -12.69
C LYS A 610 19.31 4.10 -13.54
N SER A 611 19.48 5.28 -12.93
CA SER A 611 20.16 6.42 -13.57
C SER A 611 21.68 6.24 -13.59
N SER A 612 22.37 7.03 -14.41
CA SER A 612 23.85 7.01 -14.49
C SER A 612 24.55 7.44 -13.20
N VAL A 613 23.82 8.12 -12.30
CA VAL A 613 24.28 8.67 -11.03
C VAL A 613 23.67 7.95 -9.82
N ALA A 614 22.94 6.87 -10.07
CA ALA A 614 22.53 5.94 -9.05
C ALA A 614 23.77 5.27 -8.45
N GLU A 615 23.76 5.04 -7.14
CA GLU A 615 24.84 4.32 -6.47
C GLU A 615 24.65 2.81 -6.72
N ASP A 616 23.84 2.15 -5.88
CA ASP A 616 23.62 0.70 -5.98
C ASP A 616 22.25 0.34 -6.55
N GLU A 617 21.18 0.86 -5.96
CA GLU A 617 19.79 0.54 -6.31
C GLU A 617 19.27 1.43 -7.46
N PRO A 618 18.34 0.94 -8.31
CA PRO A 618 17.57 1.75 -9.22
C PRO A 618 16.88 2.88 -8.48
N ASP A 619 16.90 4.05 -9.07
CA ASP A 619 16.61 5.27 -8.36
C ASP A 619 15.57 6.15 -9.07
N LEU A 620 14.96 5.60 -10.13
CA LEU A 620 13.88 6.18 -10.92
C LEU A 620 12.69 5.24 -10.98
N LEU A 621 11.50 5.80 -10.81
CA LEU A 621 10.23 5.17 -11.15
C LEU A 621 9.51 6.08 -12.13
N ILE A 622 9.27 5.59 -13.36
CA ILE A 622 8.52 6.30 -14.39
C ILE A 622 7.16 5.64 -14.52
N SER A 623 6.09 6.35 -14.17
CA SER A 623 4.72 5.83 -14.17
C SER A 623 3.85 6.54 -15.20
N GLY A 624 2.88 5.83 -15.78
CA GLY A 624 2.05 6.36 -16.86
C GLY A 624 0.60 6.54 -16.45
N ALA A 625 0.01 7.70 -16.76
CA ALA A 625 -1.40 8.01 -16.47
C ALA A 625 -2.08 8.79 -17.62
N PRO A 626 -3.37 8.50 -17.93
CA PRO A 626 -4.14 9.19 -18.98
C PRO A 626 -4.72 10.52 -18.47
N ALA A 627 -3.83 11.45 -18.09
CA ALA A 627 -4.16 12.78 -17.59
C ALA A 627 -3.14 13.81 -18.08
N ASN A 628 -3.52 15.09 -18.08
CA ASN A 628 -2.60 16.22 -18.24
C ASN A 628 -2.08 16.67 -16.86
N PHE A 629 -1.02 16.05 -16.34
CA PHE A 629 -0.60 16.22 -14.95
C PHE A 629 0.81 16.83 -14.81
N PRO A 630 0.95 18.17 -14.82
CA PRO A 630 2.23 18.85 -14.63
C PRO A 630 2.57 19.15 -13.15
N GLY A 631 1.86 18.52 -12.19
CA GLY A 631 2.04 18.73 -10.75
C GLY A 631 0.82 19.38 -10.07
N TYR A 632 1.00 19.78 -8.81
CA TYR A 632 -0.09 20.26 -7.95
C TYR A 632 -0.23 21.79 -7.98
N TYR A 633 -1.45 22.26 -8.22
CA TYR A 633 -1.86 23.66 -8.15
C TYR A 633 -3.39 23.70 -7.93
N PRO A 634 -3.98 24.78 -7.41
CA PRO A 634 -5.43 24.87 -7.28
C PRO A 634 -6.15 24.60 -8.61
N ASN A 635 -7.18 23.74 -8.59
CA ASN A 635 -7.96 23.26 -9.73
C ASN A 635 -7.26 22.27 -10.67
N TYR A 636 -6.09 21.74 -10.29
CA TYR A 636 -5.34 20.80 -11.14
C TYR A 636 -6.09 19.51 -11.46
N SER A 637 -7.00 19.03 -10.59
CA SER A 637 -7.76 17.80 -10.86
C SER A 637 -8.69 17.97 -12.06
N TYR A 638 -9.31 19.14 -12.19
CA TYR A 638 -10.17 19.48 -13.31
C TYR A 638 -9.34 19.71 -14.57
N GLU A 639 -8.30 20.54 -14.48
CA GLU A 639 -7.44 20.84 -15.63
C GLU A 639 -6.74 19.60 -16.20
N GLY A 640 -6.43 18.62 -15.34
CA GLY A 640 -5.82 17.36 -15.73
C GLY A 640 -6.75 16.36 -16.39
N LEU A 641 -8.07 16.47 -16.17
CA LEU A 641 -9.08 15.51 -16.62
C LEU A 641 -10.22 16.12 -17.46
N LYS A 642 -10.14 17.41 -17.80
CA LYS A 642 -11.13 18.12 -18.62
C LYS A 642 -11.23 17.61 -20.07
N ASP A 643 -10.22 16.89 -20.54
CA ASP A 643 -10.25 16.13 -21.78
C ASP A 643 -9.64 14.75 -21.59
N ALA A 644 -9.90 13.86 -22.54
CA ALA A 644 -9.38 12.50 -22.55
C ALA A 644 -8.24 12.34 -23.56
N GLN A 645 -7.45 13.38 -23.83
CA GLN A 645 -6.46 13.38 -24.93
C GLN A 645 -5.00 13.37 -24.47
N HIS A 646 -4.75 13.42 -23.16
CA HIS A 646 -3.40 13.57 -22.62
C HIS A 646 -2.90 12.31 -21.93
N TRP A 647 -1.60 12.07 -22.06
CA TRP A 647 -0.86 11.07 -21.31
C TRP A 647 0.32 11.74 -20.64
N THR A 648 0.52 11.46 -19.36
CA THR A 648 1.70 11.89 -18.61
C THR A 648 2.57 10.70 -18.25
N TRP A 649 3.85 10.76 -18.61
CA TRP A 649 4.89 9.97 -17.96
C TRP A 649 5.40 10.75 -16.75
N ILE A 650 5.05 10.27 -15.56
CA ILE A 650 5.42 10.86 -14.28
C ILE A 650 6.71 10.21 -13.81
N THR A 651 7.77 10.99 -13.77
CA THR A 651 9.05 10.61 -13.17
C THR A 651 9.01 10.87 -11.68
N LEU A 652 9.34 9.86 -10.88
CA LEU A 652 9.61 9.97 -9.46
C LEU A 652 11.05 9.56 -9.17
N LYS A 653 11.82 10.49 -8.58
CA LYS A 653 13.20 10.28 -8.16
C LYS A 653 13.24 9.77 -6.72
N SER A 654 13.63 8.51 -6.53
CA SER A 654 13.93 7.98 -5.19
C SER A 654 15.36 8.35 -4.78
N ARG A 655 15.74 8.02 -3.53
CA ARG A 655 17.09 8.30 -2.99
C ARG A 655 17.53 9.78 -3.16
N SER A 656 16.57 10.72 -3.06
CA SER A 656 16.86 12.16 -3.06
C SER A 656 17.96 12.46 -2.04
N ARG A 657 18.95 13.25 -2.46
CA ARG A 657 20.11 13.61 -1.64
C ARG A 657 19.88 14.90 -0.85
N ASN A 658 18.81 15.62 -1.17
CA ASN A 658 18.42 16.82 -0.46
C ASN A 658 17.72 16.50 0.86
N ASN A 659 18.28 17.02 1.95
CA ASN A 659 17.68 17.04 3.28
C ASN A 659 17.74 18.42 3.96
N ALA A 660 17.88 19.48 3.16
CA ALA A 660 18.02 20.85 3.64
C ALA A 660 16.68 21.52 3.98
N GLY A 661 15.55 20.83 3.81
CA GLY A 661 14.24 21.41 4.04
C GLY A 661 13.97 21.70 5.52
N THR A 662 13.03 22.61 5.77
CA THR A 662 12.63 23.05 7.11
C THR A 662 11.12 23.28 7.25
N VAL A 663 10.61 23.08 8.46
CA VAL A 663 9.28 23.45 8.93
C VAL A 663 9.44 24.36 10.14
N LYS A 664 9.14 25.65 9.99
CA LYS A 664 9.29 26.66 11.04
C LYS A 664 7.94 27.21 11.51
N LEU A 665 7.85 27.63 12.76
CA LEU A 665 6.68 28.33 13.25
C LEU A 665 6.48 29.64 12.50
N ARG A 666 5.21 29.94 12.18
CA ARG A 666 4.78 31.24 11.65
C ARG A 666 4.31 32.16 12.77
N SER A 667 3.66 31.60 13.78
CA SER A 667 3.11 32.29 14.95
C SER A 667 2.98 31.31 16.13
N THR A 668 2.48 31.81 17.26
CA THR A 668 2.08 30.99 18.42
C THR A 668 0.63 30.48 18.36
N ASP A 669 -0.16 30.88 17.35
CA ASP A 669 -1.51 30.37 17.16
C ASP A 669 -1.40 28.96 16.54
N PRO A 670 -1.84 27.89 17.25
CA PRO A 670 -1.73 26.51 16.77
C PRO A 670 -2.55 26.24 15.50
N ARG A 671 -3.43 27.17 15.12
CA ARG A 671 -4.24 27.07 13.89
C ARG A 671 -3.50 27.58 12.66
N ASP A 672 -2.44 28.37 12.81
CA ASP A 672 -1.66 28.86 11.67
C ASP A 672 -0.84 27.74 11.03
N MET A 673 -0.72 27.76 9.70
CA MET A 673 0.19 26.86 9.01
C MET A 673 1.65 27.27 9.25
N PRO A 674 2.56 26.31 9.46
CA PRO A 674 3.98 26.61 9.56
C PRO A 674 4.53 27.15 8.23
N VAL A 675 5.71 27.75 8.27
CA VAL A 675 6.49 28.08 7.08
C VAL A 675 7.24 26.83 6.64
N ILE A 676 6.97 26.34 5.43
CA ILE A 676 7.54 25.08 4.90
C ILE A 676 8.41 25.42 3.70
N ASN A 677 9.70 25.09 3.77
CA ASN A 677 10.65 25.28 2.68
C ASN A 677 11.40 23.97 2.42
N PHE A 678 11.34 23.45 1.20
CA PHE A 678 12.08 22.24 0.83
C PHE A 678 13.54 22.50 0.48
N ASN A 679 13.89 23.74 0.08
CA ASN A 679 15.24 24.10 -0.35
C ASN A 679 15.74 23.14 -1.43
N SER A 680 15.10 23.16 -2.59
CA SER A 680 15.32 22.20 -3.68
C SER A 680 16.57 22.55 -4.47
N PHE A 681 17.18 21.53 -5.06
CA PHE A 681 18.32 21.64 -5.98
C PHE A 681 19.41 22.63 -5.50
N ASP A 682 19.61 23.71 -6.25
CA ASP A 682 20.63 24.74 -6.05
C ASP A 682 20.48 25.54 -4.73
N SER A 683 19.31 25.46 -4.08
CA SER A 683 19.10 26.00 -2.73
C SER A 683 19.24 24.97 -1.60
N GLY A 684 19.42 23.70 -1.95
CA GLY A 684 19.47 22.57 -1.03
C GLY A 684 20.88 22.08 -0.72
N VAL A 685 21.04 20.76 -0.72
CA VAL A 685 22.35 20.11 -0.53
C VAL A 685 23.12 20.10 -1.84
N THR A 686 24.16 20.93 -1.94
CA THR A 686 25.03 21.04 -3.12
C THR A 686 26.41 20.41 -2.93
N THR A 687 26.72 19.95 -1.71
CA THR A 687 27.99 19.28 -1.41
C THR A 687 28.12 17.99 -2.22
N ASN A 688 29.32 17.73 -2.75
CA ASN A 688 29.60 16.58 -3.62
C ASN A 688 28.68 16.48 -4.86
N ASN A 689 28.20 17.63 -5.36
CA ASN A 689 27.29 17.75 -6.50
C ASN A 689 25.99 16.94 -6.30
N ALA A 690 25.48 16.90 -5.07
CA ALA A 690 24.30 16.09 -4.73
C ALA A 690 23.03 16.54 -5.48
N ASP A 691 22.81 17.85 -5.57
CA ASP A 691 21.77 18.49 -6.37
C ASP A 691 21.89 18.18 -7.86
N GLU A 692 23.09 18.32 -8.43
CA GLU A 692 23.34 18.04 -9.85
C GLU A 692 23.16 16.55 -10.20
N LYS A 693 23.46 15.63 -9.27
CA LYS A 693 23.16 14.20 -9.44
C LYS A 693 21.66 13.93 -9.41
N ASP A 694 20.92 14.51 -8.48
CA ASP A 694 19.46 14.35 -8.47
C ASP A 694 18.84 14.92 -9.74
N LEU A 695 19.33 16.06 -10.21
CA LEU A 695 18.91 16.71 -11.45
C LEU A 695 19.26 15.87 -12.70
N GLN A 696 20.46 15.28 -12.74
CA GLN A 696 20.88 14.37 -13.81
C GLN A 696 19.97 13.15 -13.93
N ALA A 697 19.61 12.52 -12.80
CA ALA A 697 18.73 11.36 -12.82
C ALA A 697 17.34 11.71 -13.38
N ILE A 698 16.78 12.86 -13.00
CA ILE A 698 15.47 13.31 -13.49
C ILE A 698 15.55 13.66 -14.99
N TYR A 699 16.63 14.29 -15.43
CA TYR A 699 16.88 14.55 -16.85
C TYR A 699 16.86 13.25 -17.68
N GLU A 700 17.58 12.22 -17.23
CA GLU A 700 17.62 10.92 -17.92
C GLU A 700 16.24 10.24 -17.98
N ALA A 701 15.41 10.40 -16.95
CA ALA A 701 14.04 9.89 -16.95
C ALA A 701 13.11 10.66 -17.90
N MET A 702 13.29 11.98 -18.03
CA MET A 702 12.56 12.80 -19.00
C MET A 702 12.93 12.42 -20.43
N GLU A 703 14.21 12.26 -20.73
CA GLU A 703 14.67 11.80 -22.06
C GLU A 703 14.19 10.37 -22.35
N PHE A 704 14.21 9.49 -21.35
CA PHE A 704 13.63 8.16 -21.50
C PHE A 704 12.13 8.22 -21.83
N SER A 705 11.39 9.13 -21.21
CA SER A 705 9.96 9.31 -21.51
C SER A 705 9.73 9.81 -22.94
N ARG A 706 10.65 10.62 -23.50
CA ARG A 706 10.65 10.98 -24.93
C ARG A 706 10.88 9.76 -25.82
N THR A 707 11.88 8.94 -25.49
CA THR A 707 12.13 7.67 -26.21
C THR A 707 10.90 6.78 -26.22
N ILE A 708 10.14 6.68 -25.12
CA ILE A 708 8.89 5.91 -25.12
C ILE A 708 7.86 6.44 -26.12
N PHE A 709 7.71 7.77 -26.24
CA PHE A 709 6.83 8.36 -27.24
C PHE A 709 7.34 8.16 -28.67
N GLU A 710 8.66 8.17 -28.89
CA GLU A 710 9.30 7.94 -30.19
C GLU A 710 9.18 6.48 -30.65
N ASP A 711 9.36 5.51 -29.74
CA ASP A 711 9.28 4.07 -29.99
C ASP A 711 7.82 3.56 -30.09
N LEU A 712 6.85 4.44 -29.85
CA LEU A 712 5.43 4.09 -29.86
C LEU A 712 4.99 3.59 -31.25
N VAL A 713 4.42 2.39 -31.29
CA VAL A 713 3.62 1.93 -32.44
C VAL A 713 2.24 2.61 -32.36
N PRO A 714 1.89 3.55 -33.26
CA PRO A 714 0.70 4.39 -33.10
C PRO A 714 -0.56 3.65 -33.57
N LEU A 715 -1.05 2.69 -32.77
CA LEU A 715 -2.24 1.89 -33.09
C LEU A 715 -3.50 2.77 -33.26
N ASP A 716 -3.59 3.86 -32.48
CA ASP A 716 -4.66 4.87 -32.56
C ASP A 716 -4.10 6.28 -32.34
N GLY A 717 -3.18 6.68 -33.23
CA GLY A 717 -2.56 8.01 -33.23
C GLY A 717 -1.24 8.11 -32.47
N ALA A 718 -0.45 9.13 -32.82
CA ALA A 718 0.80 9.48 -32.17
C ALA A 718 0.59 10.59 -31.13
N PHE A 719 1.55 10.75 -30.22
CA PHE A 719 1.55 11.80 -29.21
C PHE A 719 2.46 12.96 -29.62
N LYS A 720 1.97 14.18 -29.44
CA LYS A 720 2.77 15.40 -29.52
C LYS A 720 3.13 15.84 -28.10
N GLU A 721 4.41 15.99 -27.79
CA GLU A 721 4.84 16.57 -26.51
C GLU A 721 4.30 18.00 -26.37
N VAL A 722 3.60 18.25 -25.26
CA VAL A 722 3.04 19.57 -24.91
C VAL A 722 3.62 20.14 -23.61
N TRP A 723 4.28 19.31 -22.81
CA TRP A 723 4.96 19.71 -21.57
C TRP A 723 6.16 18.78 -21.36
N PRO A 724 7.41 19.27 -21.31
CA PRO A 724 7.88 20.66 -21.39
C PRO A 724 7.55 21.38 -22.70
N GLY A 725 7.37 20.62 -23.77
CA GLY A 725 7.07 21.11 -25.11
C GLY A 725 8.31 21.14 -26.01
N PRO A 726 8.10 21.32 -27.33
CA PRO A 726 9.11 21.03 -28.35
C PRO A 726 10.32 21.99 -28.36
N ASN A 727 10.27 23.09 -27.59
CA ASN A 727 11.35 24.09 -27.55
C ASN A 727 12.43 23.77 -26.50
N VAL A 728 12.22 22.76 -25.65
CA VAL A 728 13.21 22.32 -24.66
C VAL A 728 14.00 21.17 -25.26
N THR A 729 15.15 21.47 -25.86
CA THR A 729 15.86 20.52 -26.75
C THR A 729 17.24 20.11 -26.26
N THR A 730 17.87 20.93 -25.42
CA THR A 730 19.19 20.65 -24.86
C THR A 730 19.09 20.17 -23.42
N GLU A 731 20.12 19.46 -22.94
CA GLU A 731 20.22 19.04 -21.53
C GLU A 731 20.09 20.24 -20.57
N SER A 732 20.76 21.36 -20.87
CA SER A 732 20.71 22.56 -20.04
C SER A 732 19.28 23.12 -19.95
N GLU A 733 18.57 23.21 -21.08
CA GLU A 733 17.19 23.70 -21.12
C GLU A 733 16.25 22.76 -20.33
N MET A 734 16.43 21.44 -20.46
CA MET A 734 15.64 20.45 -19.72
C MET A 734 15.91 20.53 -18.22
N LYS A 735 17.17 20.65 -17.80
CA LYS A 735 17.55 20.82 -16.40
C LYS A 735 17.00 22.12 -15.81
N ASP A 736 17.01 23.21 -16.57
CA ASP A 736 16.39 24.47 -16.15
C ASP A 736 14.87 24.40 -16.08
N PHE A 737 14.25 23.61 -16.96
CA PHE A 737 12.83 23.28 -16.85
C PHE A 737 12.54 22.46 -15.59
N ILE A 738 13.29 21.39 -15.33
CA ILE A 738 13.10 20.52 -14.16
C ILE A 738 13.19 21.33 -12.86
N LYS A 739 14.20 22.19 -12.72
CA LYS A 739 14.33 23.05 -11.54
C LYS A 739 13.13 23.97 -11.31
N ARG A 740 12.52 24.48 -12.39
CA ARG A 740 11.34 25.37 -12.29
C ARG A 740 10.05 24.60 -12.04
N GLU A 741 9.96 23.38 -12.55
CA GLU A 741 8.68 22.70 -12.62
C GLU A 741 8.53 21.52 -11.68
N ALA A 742 9.60 20.94 -11.14
CA ALA A 742 9.51 19.77 -10.26
C ALA A 742 8.65 20.01 -9.00
N TRP A 743 8.03 18.95 -8.52
CA TRP A 743 7.19 18.93 -7.31
C TRP A 743 7.50 17.72 -6.43
N GLY A 744 6.81 17.59 -5.31
CA GLY A 744 6.83 16.40 -4.46
C GLY A 744 5.51 16.22 -3.71
N HIS A 745 5.25 15.01 -3.23
CA HIS A 745 4.06 14.68 -2.42
C HIS A 745 4.34 13.71 -1.26
N HIS A 746 5.61 13.55 -0.90
CA HIS A 746 6.13 12.55 0.02
C HIS A 746 6.94 13.16 1.18
N ALA A 747 6.51 14.32 1.70
CA ALA A 747 7.22 15.00 2.77
C ALA A 747 7.37 14.13 4.03
N CYS A 748 8.58 14.03 4.56
CA CYS A 748 8.94 13.19 5.71
C CYS A 748 10.00 13.85 6.60
N CYS A 749 10.44 13.10 7.61
CA CYS A 749 11.78 13.19 8.16
C CYS A 749 12.07 14.38 9.10
N THR A 750 11.04 15.13 9.49
CA THR A 750 11.14 16.34 10.32
C THR A 750 11.26 16.13 11.83
N ALA A 751 11.22 14.89 12.29
CA ALA A 751 11.48 14.52 13.68
C ALA A 751 12.23 13.17 13.69
N PRO A 752 13.46 13.13 13.16
CA PRO A 752 14.10 11.88 12.77
C PRO A 752 14.55 11.03 13.97
N ILE A 753 14.44 9.71 13.82
CA ILE A 753 15.19 8.72 14.59
C ILE A 753 16.66 8.84 14.21
N GLY A 754 17.54 8.90 15.20
CA GLY A 754 18.98 8.92 14.97
C GLY A 754 19.76 8.18 16.04
N GLU A 755 21.08 8.09 15.83
CA GLU A 755 22.01 7.44 16.77
C GLU A 755 22.04 8.17 18.13
N ASP A 756 22.48 7.45 19.16
CA ASP A 756 22.66 8.07 20.47
C ASP A 756 23.83 9.06 20.46
N GLY A 757 23.53 10.30 20.83
CA GLY A 757 24.50 11.40 20.82
C GLY A 757 24.45 12.29 19.58
N ASP A 758 23.68 11.93 18.55
CA ASP A 758 23.44 12.80 17.40
C ASP A 758 22.63 14.03 17.83
N PRO A 759 23.16 15.26 17.68
CA PRO A 759 22.46 16.49 18.06
C PRO A 759 21.25 16.82 17.17
N GLN A 760 21.12 16.17 16.00
CA GLN A 760 19.97 16.30 15.10
C GLN A 760 18.91 15.22 15.31
N ALA A 761 19.20 14.16 16.07
CA ALA A 761 18.21 13.14 16.39
C ALA A 761 17.13 13.72 17.32
N VAL A 762 15.87 13.59 16.90
CA VAL A 762 14.72 13.96 17.74
C VAL A 762 14.21 12.76 18.52
N LEU A 763 14.32 11.58 17.92
CA LEU A 763 13.80 10.33 18.47
C LEU A 763 14.92 9.33 18.74
N ASP A 764 14.72 8.48 19.73
CA ASP A 764 15.47 7.25 19.89
C ASP A 764 14.96 6.12 18.97
N SER A 765 15.61 4.96 19.00
CA SER A 765 15.25 3.81 18.15
C SER A 765 13.86 3.22 18.43
N ASP A 766 13.26 3.60 19.57
CA ASP A 766 11.95 3.15 20.05
C ASP A 766 10.90 4.27 19.89
N PHE A 767 11.14 5.26 19.03
CA PHE A 767 10.22 6.37 18.75
C PHE A 767 10.01 7.36 19.90
N ARG A 768 10.79 7.29 20.99
CA ARG A 768 10.65 8.21 22.14
C ARG A 768 11.28 9.55 21.81
N VAL A 769 10.60 10.64 22.15
CA VAL A 769 11.16 11.99 22.02
C VAL A 769 12.28 12.17 23.02
N ARG A 770 13.47 12.54 22.53
CA ARG A 770 14.66 12.68 23.37
C ARG A 770 14.48 13.82 24.38
N GLY A 771 14.96 13.62 25.60
CA GLY A 771 14.90 14.62 26.68
C GLY A 771 13.57 14.72 27.43
N VAL A 772 12.54 13.97 27.02
CA VAL A 772 11.25 13.89 27.72
C VAL A 772 10.82 12.45 27.98
N ASP A 773 9.99 12.25 28.99
CA ASP A 773 9.40 10.94 29.29
C ASP A 773 7.91 10.92 28.85
N GLY A 774 7.39 9.76 28.46
CA GLY A 774 5.96 9.59 28.14
C GLY A 774 5.49 10.22 26.83
N LEU A 775 6.40 10.59 25.92
CA LEU A 775 6.07 11.15 24.61
C LEU A 775 6.76 10.37 23.48
N ARG A 776 5.99 9.99 22.46
CA ARG A 776 6.51 9.38 21.22
C ARG A 776 6.01 10.08 19.98
N VAL A 777 6.68 9.84 18.86
CA VAL A 777 6.24 10.26 17.52
C VAL A 777 6.19 9.05 16.61
N VAL A 778 5.04 8.83 15.94
CA VAL A 778 4.84 7.72 15.00
C VAL A 778 4.08 8.23 13.79
N ASP A 779 4.82 8.80 12.83
CA ASP A 779 4.31 9.19 11.51
C ASP A 779 5.48 9.34 10.51
N ALA A 780 5.26 9.99 9.37
CA ALA A 780 6.27 10.20 8.33
C ALA A 780 7.49 11.01 8.80
N SER A 781 7.39 11.79 9.89
CA SER A 781 8.48 12.62 10.40
C SER A 781 9.62 11.80 10.99
N VAL A 782 9.40 10.53 11.37
CA VAL A 782 10.37 9.73 12.15
C VAL A 782 11.57 9.26 11.35
N PHE A 783 11.47 9.24 10.02
CA PHE A 783 12.52 8.66 9.20
C PHE A 783 13.75 9.58 9.17
N PRO A 784 14.99 9.06 9.35
CA PRO A 784 16.21 9.85 9.12
C PRO A 784 16.40 10.18 7.64
N LYS A 785 16.02 9.25 6.76
CA LYS A 785 16.01 9.40 5.31
C LYS A 785 14.72 8.88 4.72
N ILE A 786 14.24 9.55 3.67
CA ILE A 786 12.99 9.21 3.01
C ILE A 786 13.03 7.78 2.43
N PRO A 787 12.11 6.86 2.82
CA PRO A 787 12.15 5.46 2.39
C PRO A 787 11.43 5.21 1.04
N GLY A 788 11.87 4.18 0.31
CA GLY A 788 11.21 3.63 -0.88
C GLY A 788 11.00 4.59 -2.05
N TYR A 789 10.01 4.33 -2.89
CA TYR A 789 9.52 5.32 -3.86
C TYR A 789 8.38 6.14 -3.24
N TYR A 790 7.37 5.44 -2.73
CA TYR A 790 6.19 6.00 -2.06
C TYR A 790 6.23 5.69 -0.56
N ILE A 791 5.88 6.66 0.27
CA ILE A 791 6.09 6.54 1.72
C ILE A 791 4.89 5.97 2.50
N ALA A 792 3.71 5.80 1.89
CA ALA A 792 2.52 5.34 2.61
C ALA A 792 2.74 3.96 3.26
N LEU A 793 3.25 2.99 2.50
CA LEU A 793 3.51 1.64 3.01
C LEU A 793 4.58 1.59 4.12
N PRO A 794 5.77 2.19 3.98
CA PRO A 794 6.72 2.22 5.10
C PRO A 794 6.14 2.89 6.35
N ILE A 795 5.27 3.91 6.22
CA ILE A 795 4.60 4.51 7.39
C ILE A 795 3.68 3.48 8.08
N TYR A 796 2.90 2.70 7.33
CA TYR A 796 2.09 1.63 7.91
C TYR A 796 2.95 0.57 8.62
N MET A 797 4.12 0.24 8.05
CA MET A 797 5.05 -0.73 8.65
C MET A 797 5.65 -0.23 9.97
N ILE A 798 6.09 1.03 10.04
CA ILE A 798 6.58 1.59 11.31
C ILE A 798 5.46 1.75 12.34
N SER A 799 4.21 1.95 11.92
CA SER A 799 3.05 1.99 12.82
C SER A 799 2.85 0.65 13.51
N GLU A 800 2.88 -0.44 12.74
CA GLU A 800 2.81 -1.82 13.26
C GLU A 800 3.99 -2.15 14.17
N LYS A 801 5.20 -1.67 13.84
CA LYS A 801 6.39 -1.79 14.68
C LYS A 801 6.26 -1.02 15.99
N ALA A 802 5.87 0.25 15.92
CA ALA A 802 5.72 1.11 17.10
C ALA A 802 4.70 0.52 18.07
N ALA A 803 3.61 -0.07 17.56
CA ALA A 803 2.66 -0.78 18.39
C ALA A 803 3.33 -1.91 19.17
N GLU A 804 4.14 -2.74 18.50
CA GLU A 804 4.85 -3.85 19.14
C GLU A 804 5.84 -3.36 20.21
N VAL A 805 6.60 -2.29 19.92
CA VAL A 805 7.55 -1.67 20.85
C VAL A 805 6.83 -1.12 22.09
N ILE A 806 5.76 -0.36 21.90
CA ILE A 806 5.01 0.27 23.00
C ILE A 806 4.33 -0.79 23.89
N ILE A 807 3.81 -1.86 23.28
CA ILE A 807 3.21 -2.98 24.02
C ILE A 807 4.28 -3.75 24.80
N ALA A 808 5.49 -3.87 24.27
CA ALA A 808 6.60 -4.51 24.98
C ALA A 808 7.05 -3.67 26.19
N ASP A 809 7.16 -2.36 26.05
CA ASP A 809 7.55 -1.44 27.13
C ASP A 809 6.52 -1.34 28.26
N ALA A 810 5.26 -1.65 27.98
CA ALA A 810 4.17 -1.55 28.94
C ALA A 810 4.00 -2.78 29.85
N LYS A 811 4.69 -3.89 29.52
CA LYS A 811 4.77 -5.13 30.31
C LYS A 811 5.89 -5.04 31.34
#